data_AF-A0A7H8NNT0-F1
#
_entry.id   AF-A0A7H8NNT0-F1
#
_cell.length_a   1.000
_cell.length_b   1.000
_cell.length_c   1.000
_cell.angle_alpha   90.00
_cell.angle_beta   90.00
_cell.angle_gamma   90.00
#
_symmetry.space_group_name_H-M   'P 1'
#
loop_
_entity.id
_entity.type
_entity.pdbx_description
1 polymer ?
#
loop_
_entity_poly.entity_id
_entity_poly.type
_entity_poly.pdbx_seq_one_letter_code
_entity_poly.pdbx_strand_id
1 'polypeptide(L)'
;MVVYRPLALCVGLACASLAYGAHAASPPTATTRGDRLAEIGHYRDQARWVDALAAIERAQLREPGDDLLYKLQVLTLGDIGNAHRAWRLYQARPNLFDQDQKARLEANYVAKLVNWSLAYGETEDTRLDEAEASLAEMEQYVERDGTTPAQAPLRIRMDRLILLNRLARHTQVRDEARALQREGHALPDYVLPAVGDSLMSTRNPEEAIPLLEAAAKNDPSRFQSRSELAYAYLETEQAEKAVGYLQAWQKDEPAWRWGGGKTPFQNWARYEADLNLAMVRAYSGDLPTAQRELEALVDVGPGNGSLQTSLGSVYQMRGWPRRALERHQMAYTLDPRDIAPRLGMYESYVQLQRDDLARPLHDDLLARYPSQPSVQRMDRDWRAHRGWQLLAKVEGGRSSGGGGTSPLGNDDLHYGMEVASPVLNDRWRLFAFADRRSVTFQDQDIDPLWIGAGVRYRFDRLDAEAAVMRPNDSIGDTGLRGSVGWQFNDRWHAGVTAARNDPEASMQARVAGITADSVAVAVDYTRNERTHWSIGGSQFRYDDGNRRDTLNSAIEQRLLTRPRLLIDGLGSVYTSRGSRDDAPYFNPSRDRSVEVGLRIDQQLWRHYERHFRHRLTVSVGNYWQEGFGSSIIPTVAYRHEWQFDQGRILEYGVSWSRPVYDGQRERHIGFDAALRWGE
;
A
#
# COMPACT_ATOMS: atom_id res chain seq x y z
N MET A 1 -13.20 -9.32 -49.02
CA MET A 1 -13.48 -9.33 -50.48
C MET A 1 -12.86 -8.08 -51.06
N VAL A 2 -12.16 -8.18 -52.22
CA VAL A 2 -11.42 -7.10 -52.94
C VAL A 2 -10.03 -6.76 -52.34
N VAL A 3 -8.88 -6.65 -53.03
CA VAL A 3 -8.25 -7.30 -54.22
C VAL A 3 -6.75 -6.95 -54.11
N TYR A 4 -5.89 -7.89 -54.49
CA TYR A 4 -4.42 -7.85 -54.48
C TYR A 4 -3.77 -7.02 -55.61
N ARG A 5 -2.47 -6.68 -55.40
CA ARG A 5 -1.36 -6.46 -56.37
C ARG A 5 -1.11 -5.03 -56.91
N PRO A 6 -0.04 -4.38 -56.40
CA PRO A 6 0.93 -3.78 -57.33
C PRO A 6 2.41 -4.10 -57.03
N LEU A 7 2.73 -4.91 -56.01
CA LEU A 7 4.13 -5.23 -55.65
C LEU A 7 4.74 -6.41 -56.43
N ALA A 8 3.93 -7.25 -57.09
CA ALA A 8 4.42 -8.39 -57.85
C ALA A 8 4.95 -8.03 -59.26
N LEU A 9 4.66 -6.82 -59.76
CA LEU A 9 5.04 -6.40 -61.12
C LEU A 9 6.38 -5.65 -61.17
N CYS A 10 6.82 -5.05 -60.07
CA CYS A 10 8.13 -4.37 -59.99
C CYS A 10 9.31 -5.35 -59.80
N VAL A 11 9.07 -6.52 -59.18
CA VAL A 11 10.12 -7.54 -59.01
C VAL A 11 10.36 -8.33 -60.31
N GLY A 12 9.32 -8.50 -61.14
CA GLY A 12 9.43 -9.21 -62.43
C GLY A 12 10.29 -8.50 -63.48
N LEU A 13 10.36 -7.16 -63.46
CA LEU A 13 11.11 -6.38 -64.46
C LEU A 13 12.59 -6.19 -64.09
N ALA A 14 12.96 -6.26 -62.79
CA ALA A 14 14.36 -6.22 -62.36
C ALA A 14 15.10 -7.54 -62.63
N CYS A 15 14.39 -8.68 -62.67
CA CYS A 15 14.98 -9.98 -62.97
C CYS A 15 15.23 -10.23 -64.47
N ALA A 16 14.57 -9.49 -65.37
CA ALA A 16 14.76 -9.63 -66.82
C ALA A 16 15.95 -8.82 -67.38
N SER A 17 16.38 -7.75 -66.72
CA SER A 17 17.50 -6.91 -67.18
C SER A 17 18.90 -7.40 -66.75
N LEU A 18 18.98 -8.43 -65.90
CA LEU A 18 20.26 -9.05 -65.50
C LEU A 18 20.64 -10.29 -66.34
N ALA A 19 19.82 -10.66 -67.33
CA ALA A 19 20.01 -11.88 -68.13
C ALA A 19 20.83 -11.69 -69.43
N TYR A 20 21.24 -10.47 -69.79
CA TYR A 20 22.05 -10.20 -70.99
C TYR A 20 23.32 -9.42 -70.64
N GLY A 21 24.29 -10.13 -70.06
CA GLY A 21 25.58 -9.53 -69.71
C GLY A 21 26.54 -10.47 -69.01
N ALA A 22 26.60 -11.75 -69.41
CA ALA A 22 27.64 -12.66 -68.92
C ALA A 22 28.57 -13.01 -70.08
N HIS A 23 29.75 -12.37 -70.09
CA HIS A 23 30.94 -12.95 -70.71
C HIS A 23 31.12 -14.38 -70.17
N ALA A 24 31.56 -15.28 -71.04
CA ALA A 24 31.85 -16.67 -70.72
C ALA A 24 32.79 -16.78 -69.50
N ALA A 25 32.21 -16.99 -68.33
CA ALA A 25 32.90 -17.50 -67.17
C ALA A 25 33.00 -19.02 -67.34
N SER A 26 34.19 -19.55 -67.09
CA SER A 26 34.48 -20.98 -66.99
C SER A 26 33.39 -21.72 -66.20
N PRO A 27 33.11 -23.01 -66.50
CA PRO A 27 32.12 -23.79 -65.76
C PRO A 27 32.42 -23.67 -64.26
N PRO A 28 31.41 -23.46 -63.38
CA PRO A 28 31.68 -23.43 -61.96
C PRO A 28 32.34 -24.76 -61.63
N THR A 29 33.58 -24.70 -61.15
CA THR A 29 34.24 -25.84 -60.52
C THR A 29 33.21 -26.44 -59.58
N ALA A 30 32.91 -27.72 -59.76
CA ALA A 30 31.98 -28.43 -58.91
C ALA A 30 32.47 -28.22 -57.47
N THR A 31 31.82 -27.31 -56.73
CA THR A 31 32.23 -26.95 -55.38
C THR A 31 32.29 -28.26 -54.62
N THR A 32 33.48 -28.63 -54.16
CA THR A 32 33.65 -29.94 -53.53
C THR A 32 32.97 -29.90 -52.17
N ARG A 33 32.72 -31.07 -51.56
CA ARG A 33 32.24 -31.14 -50.18
C ARG A 33 33.17 -30.38 -49.23
N GLY A 34 34.49 -30.45 -49.48
CA GLY A 34 35.51 -29.72 -48.72
C GLY A 34 35.33 -28.20 -48.82
N ASP A 35 35.11 -27.67 -50.03
CA ASP A 35 34.91 -26.22 -50.24
C ASP A 35 33.66 -25.71 -49.50
N ARG A 36 32.56 -26.49 -49.53
CA ARG A 36 31.33 -26.15 -48.80
C ARG A 36 31.54 -26.14 -47.28
N LEU A 37 32.24 -27.14 -46.75
CA LEU A 37 32.53 -27.19 -45.31
C LEU A 37 33.47 -26.07 -44.87
N ALA A 38 34.44 -25.68 -45.72
CA ALA A 38 35.32 -24.54 -45.47
C ALA A 38 34.54 -23.21 -45.44
N GLU A 39 33.59 -23.01 -46.37
CA GLU A 39 32.68 -21.84 -46.38
C GLU A 39 31.85 -21.77 -45.08
N ILE A 40 31.26 -22.89 -44.67
CA ILE A 40 30.46 -22.97 -43.42
C ILE A 40 31.34 -22.66 -42.20
N GLY A 41 32.55 -23.25 -42.12
CA GLY A 41 33.51 -22.99 -41.06
C GLY A 41 33.87 -21.51 -40.97
N HIS A 42 34.18 -20.88 -42.11
CA HIS A 42 34.51 -19.45 -42.18
C HIS A 42 33.41 -18.55 -41.63
N TYR A 43 32.14 -18.81 -41.97
CA TYR A 43 31.02 -18.04 -41.42
C TYR A 43 30.83 -18.28 -39.92
N ARG A 44 31.00 -19.51 -39.44
CA ARG A 44 30.90 -19.83 -38.01
C ARG A 44 32.02 -19.19 -37.20
N ASP A 45 33.26 -19.21 -37.69
CA ASP A 45 34.42 -18.60 -37.02
C ASP A 45 34.29 -17.08 -36.90
N GLN A 46 33.58 -16.43 -37.83
CA GLN A 46 33.26 -15.00 -37.80
C GLN A 46 31.97 -14.67 -37.04
N ALA A 47 31.33 -15.64 -36.39
CA ALA A 47 30.01 -15.50 -35.77
C ALA A 47 28.91 -14.98 -36.71
N ARG A 48 29.07 -15.21 -38.03
CA ARG A 48 28.06 -14.91 -39.06
C ARG A 48 27.06 -16.05 -39.15
N TRP A 49 26.31 -16.25 -38.06
CA TRP A 49 25.51 -17.46 -37.86
C TRP A 49 24.39 -17.65 -38.89
N VAL A 50 23.75 -16.56 -39.33
CA VAL A 50 22.69 -16.61 -40.36
C VAL A 50 23.25 -17.04 -41.72
N ASP A 51 24.43 -16.53 -42.09
CA ASP A 51 25.13 -16.92 -43.31
C ASP A 51 25.61 -18.38 -43.24
N ALA A 52 26.13 -18.79 -42.08
CA ALA A 52 26.50 -20.18 -41.83
C ALA A 52 25.30 -21.12 -41.97
N LEU A 53 24.14 -20.78 -41.39
CA LEU A 53 22.93 -21.59 -41.49
C LEU A 53 22.45 -21.71 -42.95
N ALA A 54 22.43 -20.61 -43.70
CA ALA A 54 22.08 -20.64 -45.11
C ALA A 54 23.05 -21.49 -45.94
N ALA A 55 24.36 -21.45 -45.66
CA ALA A 55 25.35 -22.30 -46.31
C ALA A 55 25.15 -23.78 -45.97
N ILE A 56 24.83 -24.12 -44.72
CA ILE A 56 24.50 -25.48 -44.28
C ILE A 56 23.25 -26.00 -44.99
N GLU A 57 22.18 -25.22 -45.05
CA GLU A 57 20.93 -25.61 -45.71
C GLU A 57 21.14 -25.87 -47.21
N ARG A 58 21.93 -25.03 -47.90
CA ARG A 58 22.31 -25.27 -49.30
C ARG A 58 23.11 -26.56 -49.48
N ALA A 59 24.01 -26.89 -48.55
CA ALA A 59 24.78 -28.13 -48.58
C ALA A 59 23.89 -29.36 -48.33
N GLN A 60 22.94 -29.27 -47.40
CA GLN A 60 21.97 -30.34 -47.10
C GLN A 60 21.03 -30.64 -48.26
N LEU A 61 20.69 -29.66 -49.12
CA LEU A 61 19.92 -29.93 -50.34
C LEU A 61 20.63 -30.89 -51.31
N ARG A 62 21.97 -30.92 -51.29
CA ARG A 62 22.79 -31.83 -52.11
C ARG A 62 23.11 -33.14 -51.39
N GLU A 63 23.27 -33.08 -50.07
CA GLU A 63 23.68 -34.20 -49.21
C GLU A 63 22.72 -34.33 -47.99
N PRO A 64 21.44 -34.70 -48.20
CA PRO A 64 20.41 -34.63 -47.15
C PRO A 64 20.60 -35.62 -45.99
N GLY A 65 21.48 -36.61 -46.15
CA GLY A 65 21.81 -37.60 -45.12
C GLY A 65 23.12 -37.36 -44.38
N ASP A 66 23.84 -36.27 -44.64
CA ASP A 66 25.16 -36.03 -44.04
C ASP A 66 25.04 -35.64 -42.55
N ASP A 67 25.59 -36.50 -41.68
CA ASP A 67 25.53 -36.33 -40.23
C ASP A 67 26.34 -35.12 -39.72
N LEU A 68 27.42 -34.73 -40.41
CA LEU A 68 28.19 -33.54 -40.06
C LEU A 68 27.40 -32.28 -40.39
N LEU A 69 26.76 -32.21 -41.56
CA LEU A 69 25.89 -31.09 -41.93
C LEU A 69 24.68 -31.00 -40.99
N TYR A 70 24.09 -32.13 -40.61
CA TYR A 70 23.04 -32.18 -39.59
C TYR A 70 23.52 -31.63 -38.25
N LYS A 71 24.66 -32.12 -37.75
CA LYS A 71 25.27 -31.64 -36.51
C LYS A 71 25.57 -30.15 -36.55
N LEU A 72 26.16 -29.66 -37.64
CA LEU A 72 26.44 -28.24 -37.84
C LEU A 72 25.15 -27.40 -37.87
N GLN A 73 24.08 -27.89 -38.49
CA GLN A 73 22.78 -27.20 -38.47
C GLN A 73 22.27 -27.03 -37.04
N VAL A 74 22.27 -28.11 -36.24
CA VAL A 74 21.79 -28.09 -34.86
C VAL A 74 22.61 -27.15 -34.00
N LEU A 75 23.94 -27.23 -34.07
CA LEU A 75 24.83 -26.34 -33.30
C LEU A 75 24.68 -24.88 -33.73
N THR A 76 24.58 -24.60 -35.04
CA THR A 76 24.37 -23.24 -35.57
C THR A 76 23.03 -22.67 -35.14
N LEU A 77 21.95 -23.45 -35.15
CA LEU A 77 20.64 -23.03 -34.63
C LEU A 77 20.71 -22.69 -33.13
N GLY A 78 21.48 -23.47 -32.36
CA GLY A 78 21.76 -23.18 -30.95
C GLY A 78 22.52 -21.87 -30.77
N ASP A 79 23.54 -21.62 -31.60
CA ASP A 79 24.35 -20.39 -31.57
C ASP A 79 23.55 -19.14 -32.00
N ILE A 80 22.57 -19.28 -32.89
CA ILE A 80 21.63 -18.22 -33.28
C ILE A 80 20.63 -17.87 -32.15
N GLY A 81 20.46 -18.77 -31.17
CA GLY A 81 19.42 -18.64 -30.13
C GLY A 81 18.08 -19.28 -30.50
N ASN A 82 18.01 -20.04 -31.60
CA ASN A 82 16.84 -20.87 -31.93
C ASN A 82 16.89 -22.21 -31.17
N ALA A 83 16.97 -22.10 -29.85
CA ALA A 83 17.24 -23.22 -28.95
C ALA A 83 16.17 -24.31 -29.01
N HIS A 84 14.89 -23.95 -29.13
CA HIS A 84 13.79 -24.90 -29.27
C HIS A 84 13.93 -25.76 -30.54
N ARG A 85 14.25 -25.17 -31.70
CA ARG A 85 14.45 -25.95 -32.93
C ARG A 85 15.71 -26.81 -32.85
N ALA A 86 16.80 -26.26 -32.31
CA ALA A 86 18.04 -26.99 -32.12
C ALA A 86 17.83 -28.23 -31.23
N TRP A 87 17.16 -28.06 -30.09
CA TRP A 87 16.84 -29.16 -29.18
C TRP A 87 15.97 -30.23 -29.83
N ARG A 88 14.90 -29.85 -30.53
CA ARG A 88 14.03 -30.80 -31.25
C ARG A 88 14.79 -31.63 -32.29
N LEU A 89 15.73 -31.01 -33.01
CA LEU A 89 16.57 -31.72 -33.98
C LEU A 89 17.61 -32.62 -33.28
N TYR A 90 18.18 -32.18 -32.17
CA TYR A 90 19.06 -33.01 -31.36
C TYR A 90 18.34 -34.27 -30.85
N GLN A 91 17.14 -34.15 -30.29
CA GLN A 91 16.34 -35.26 -29.78
C GLN A 91 16.05 -36.33 -30.84
N ALA A 92 15.95 -35.93 -32.12
CA ALA A 92 15.74 -36.87 -33.22
C ALA A 92 16.98 -37.72 -33.55
N ARG A 93 18.20 -37.23 -33.26
CA ARG A 93 19.47 -37.94 -33.51
C ARG A 93 20.49 -37.72 -32.39
N PRO A 94 20.22 -38.20 -31.15
CA PRO A 94 21.04 -37.87 -29.99
C PRO A 94 22.46 -38.46 -30.05
N ASN A 95 22.67 -39.53 -30.82
CA ASN A 95 23.97 -40.21 -30.92
C ASN A 95 25.04 -39.39 -31.68
N LEU A 96 24.65 -38.32 -32.39
CA LEU A 96 25.59 -37.46 -33.13
C LEU A 96 26.30 -36.43 -32.24
N PHE A 97 25.84 -36.28 -31.00
CA PHE A 97 26.29 -35.26 -30.07
C PHE A 97 27.03 -35.89 -28.89
N ASP A 98 28.13 -35.28 -28.48
CA ASP A 98 28.82 -35.62 -27.24
C ASP A 98 28.05 -35.08 -26.01
N GLN A 99 28.45 -35.49 -24.80
CA GLN A 99 27.73 -35.11 -23.58
C GLN A 99 27.70 -33.59 -23.36
N ASP A 100 28.77 -32.87 -23.67
CA ASP A 100 28.85 -31.42 -23.50
C ASP A 100 27.89 -30.70 -24.46
N GLN A 101 27.82 -31.14 -25.71
CA GLN A 101 26.86 -30.61 -26.69
C GLN A 101 25.41 -30.89 -26.26
N LYS A 102 25.12 -32.10 -25.75
CA LYS A 102 23.80 -32.44 -25.23
C LYS A 102 23.39 -31.51 -24.10
N ALA A 103 24.25 -31.39 -23.09
CA ALA A 103 24.03 -30.53 -21.92
C ALA A 103 23.83 -29.06 -22.33
N ARG A 104 24.62 -28.54 -23.28
CA ARG A 104 24.46 -27.17 -23.80
C ARG A 104 23.13 -26.96 -24.52
N LEU A 105 22.73 -27.89 -25.39
CA LEU A 105 21.48 -27.81 -26.14
C LEU A 105 20.25 -27.88 -25.22
N GLU A 106 20.31 -28.76 -24.22
CA GLU A 106 19.28 -28.91 -23.19
C GLU A 106 19.19 -27.66 -22.29
N ALA A 107 20.31 -27.13 -21.80
CA ALA A 107 20.31 -25.90 -21.00
C ALA A 107 19.82 -24.67 -21.79
N ASN A 108 20.18 -24.56 -23.07
CA ASN A 108 19.68 -23.48 -23.93
C ASN A 108 18.17 -23.59 -24.20
N TYR A 109 17.66 -24.82 -24.31
CA TYR A 109 16.23 -25.08 -24.47
C TYR A 109 15.45 -24.65 -23.22
N VAL A 110 15.89 -25.09 -22.04
CA VAL A 110 15.27 -24.70 -20.77
C VAL A 110 15.29 -23.17 -20.60
N ALA A 111 16.42 -22.52 -20.85
CA ALA A 111 16.51 -21.05 -20.82
C ALA A 111 15.54 -20.37 -21.82
N LYS A 112 15.25 -21.01 -22.96
CA LYS A 112 14.27 -20.50 -23.93
C LYS A 112 12.84 -20.60 -23.41
N LEU A 113 12.50 -21.70 -22.73
CA LEU A 113 11.20 -21.87 -22.05
C LEU A 113 11.02 -20.81 -20.96
N VAL A 114 12.05 -20.57 -20.14
CA VAL A 114 12.01 -19.48 -19.14
C VAL A 114 11.70 -18.14 -19.80
N ASN A 115 12.37 -17.79 -20.89
CA ASN A 115 12.07 -16.54 -21.59
C ASN A 115 10.64 -16.48 -22.15
N TRP A 116 10.07 -17.59 -22.62
CA TRP A 116 8.69 -17.64 -23.10
C TRP A 116 7.67 -17.56 -21.97
N SER A 117 7.97 -18.14 -20.80
CA SER A 117 7.13 -18.06 -19.61
C SER A 117 6.89 -16.63 -19.07
N LEU A 118 7.76 -15.69 -19.44
CA LEU A 118 7.65 -14.28 -19.10
C LEU A 118 6.73 -13.49 -20.05
N ALA A 119 6.22 -14.12 -21.11
CA ALA A 119 5.24 -13.49 -22.00
C ALA A 119 3.90 -13.29 -21.30
N TYR A 120 3.10 -12.35 -21.81
CA TYR A 120 1.73 -12.14 -21.35
C TYR A 120 0.85 -13.32 -21.78
N GLY A 121 0.09 -13.86 -20.83
CA GLY A 121 -0.96 -14.82 -21.16
C GLY A 121 -2.09 -14.18 -21.95
N GLU A 122 -2.84 -15.03 -22.66
CA GLU A 122 -4.01 -14.60 -23.44
C GLU A 122 -5.12 -14.07 -22.52
N THR A 123 -5.28 -14.69 -21.34
CA THR A 123 -6.28 -14.31 -20.34
C THR A 123 -5.64 -14.21 -18.95
N GLU A 124 -6.35 -13.60 -17.99
CA GLU A 124 -5.91 -13.61 -16.59
C GLU A 124 -5.76 -15.03 -16.05
N ASP A 125 -6.69 -15.93 -16.37
CA ASP A 125 -6.72 -17.29 -15.82
C ASP A 125 -5.57 -18.16 -16.37
N THR A 126 -5.19 -17.96 -17.64
CA THR A 126 -4.12 -18.73 -18.29
C THR A 126 -2.74 -18.07 -18.21
N ARG A 127 -2.60 -16.97 -17.44
CA ARG A 127 -1.39 -16.13 -17.42
C ARG A 127 -0.12 -16.81 -16.89
N LEU A 128 -0.28 -17.90 -16.12
CA LEU A 128 0.81 -18.66 -15.52
C LEU A 128 1.02 -20.03 -16.17
N ASP A 129 0.11 -20.48 -17.05
CA ASP A 129 0.16 -21.82 -17.65
C ASP A 129 1.51 -22.11 -18.32
N GLU A 130 2.04 -21.15 -19.09
CA GLU A 130 3.35 -21.29 -19.75
C GLU A 130 4.50 -21.39 -18.73
N ALA A 131 4.41 -20.67 -17.60
CA ALA A 131 5.40 -20.75 -16.53
C ALA A 131 5.31 -22.06 -15.74
N GLU A 132 4.10 -22.56 -15.50
CA GLU A 132 3.86 -23.84 -14.87
C GLU A 132 4.33 -25.00 -15.76
N ALA A 133 4.00 -24.96 -17.06
CA ALA A 133 4.46 -25.94 -18.04
C ALA A 133 5.98 -25.92 -18.18
N SER A 134 6.59 -24.73 -18.26
CA SER A 134 8.06 -24.58 -18.31
C SER A 134 8.74 -25.14 -17.07
N LEU A 135 8.16 -24.93 -15.88
CA LEU A 135 8.71 -25.48 -14.64
C LEU A 135 8.58 -27.00 -14.59
N ALA A 136 7.43 -27.55 -14.99
CA ALA A 136 7.21 -28.99 -15.03
C ALA A 136 8.17 -29.68 -16.02
N GLU A 137 8.41 -29.08 -17.18
CA GLU A 137 9.37 -29.59 -18.16
C GLU A 137 10.81 -29.53 -17.65
N MET A 138 11.18 -28.45 -16.95
CA MET A 138 12.47 -28.34 -16.27
C MET A 138 12.63 -29.41 -15.17
N GLU A 139 11.58 -29.70 -14.40
CA GLU A 139 11.60 -30.73 -13.34
C GLU A 139 11.76 -32.14 -13.93
N GLN A 140 10.99 -32.47 -14.97
CA GLN A 140 11.14 -33.74 -15.68
C GLN A 140 12.55 -33.92 -16.25
N TYR A 141 13.16 -32.84 -16.76
CA TYR A 141 14.53 -32.88 -17.24
C TYR A 141 15.53 -33.23 -16.14
N VAL A 142 15.41 -32.58 -14.97
CA VAL A 142 16.30 -32.82 -13.83
C VAL A 142 16.12 -34.24 -13.28
N GLU A 143 14.88 -34.71 -13.18
CA GLU A 143 14.57 -36.01 -12.58
C GLU A 143 14.90 -37.21 -13.47
N ARG A 144 15.05 -37.01 -14.80
CA ARG A 144 15.26 -38.10 -15.78
C ARG A 144 16.39 -39.07 -15.41
N ASP A 145 17.45 -38.54 -14.80
CA ASP A 145 18.66 -39.30 -14.45
C ASP A 145 18.75 -39.58 -12.93
N GLY A 146 17.65 -39.43 -12.19
CA GLY A 146 17.59 -39.59 -10.72
C GLY A 146 18.27 -38.45 -9.95
N THR A 147 18.54 -37.33 -10.63
CA THR A 147 19.19 -36.15 -10.05
C THR A 147 18.15 -35.32 -9.31
N THR A 148 18.50 -34.84 -8.11
CA THR A 148 17.63 -33.89 -7.39
C THR A 148 17.81 -32.46 -7.93
N PRO A 149 16.83 -31.55 -7.76
CA PRO A 149 16.99 -30.13 -8.13
C PRO A 149 18.25 -29.47 -7.55
N ALA A 150 18.67 -29.86 -6.35
CA ALA A 150 19.91 -29.36 -5.73
C ALA A 150 21.20 -29.84 -6.44
N GLN A 151 21.14 -30.97 -7.14
CA GLN A 151 22.26 -31.57 -7.88
C GLN A 151 22.24 -31.27 -9.38
N ALA A 152 21.19 -30.60 -9.86
CA ALA A 152 21.07 -30.20 -11.26
C ALA A 152 22.22 -29.28 -11.70
N PRO A 153 22.55 -29.22 -13.00
CA PRO A 153 23.53 -28.28 -13.53
C PRO A 153 23.27 -26.84 -13.05
N LEU A 154 24.33 -26.13 -12.66
CA LEU A 154 24.22 -24.81 -12.01
C LEU A 154 23.34 -23.82 -12.78
N ARG A 155 23.46 -23.78 -14.12
CA ARG A 155 22.64 -22.91 -14.97
C ARG A 155 21.14 -23.19 -14.85
N ILE A 156 20.75 -24.46 -14.77
CA ILE A 156 19.33 -24.85 -14.62
C ILE A 156 18.81 -24.42 -13.25
N ARG A 157 19.61 -24.60 -12.19
CA ARG A 157 19.28 -24.11 -10.85
C ARG A 157 19.08 -22.59 -10.84
N MET A 158 19.88 -21.84 -11.62
CA MET A 158 19.74 -20.39 -11.75
C MET A 158 18.49 -19.97 -12.55
N ASP A 159 18.25 -20.60 -13.71
CA ASP A 159 17.08 -20.34 -14.56
C ASP A 159 15.76 -20.68 -13.82
N ARG A 160 15.78 -21.71 -12.97
CA ARG A 160 14.66 -22.11 -12.11
C ARG A 160 14.20 -20.98 -11.18
N LEU A 161 15.11 -20.17 -10.64
CA LEU A 161 14.76 -19.07 -9.73
C LEU A 161 13.84 -18.04 -10.41
N ILE A 162 13.99 -17.83 -11.71
CA ILE A 162 13.15 -16.91 -12.49
C ILE A 162 11.74 -17.46 -12.65
N LEU A 163 11.60 -18.75 -12.97
CA LEU A 163 10.29 -19.42 -13.05
C LEU A 163 9.58 -19.41 -11.70
N LEU A 164 10.30 -19.75 -10.63
CA LEU A 164 9.74 -19.76 -9.27
C LEU A 164 9.28 -18.35 -8.85
N ASN A 165 10.05 -17.31 -9.20
CA ASN A 165 9.64 -15.92 -8.98
C ASN A 165 8.37 -15.57 -9.77
N ARG A 166 8.32 -15.90 -11.08
CA ARG A 166 7.16 -15.69 -11.94
C ARG A 166 5.90 -16.37 -11.40
N LEU A 167 6.05 -17.53 -10.78
CA LEU A 167 4.98 -18.31 -10.13
C LEU A 167 4.68 -17.87 -8.68
N ALA A 168 5.25 -16.73 -8.24
CA ALA A 168 5.11 -16.19 -6.89
C ALA A 168 5.56 -17.16 -5.76
N ARG A 169 6.45 -18.11 -6.06
CA ARG A 169 7.05 -19.03 -5.09
C ARG A 169 8.26 -18.38 -4.40
N HIS A 170 8.08 -17.14 -3.92
CA HIS A 170 9.17 -16.28 -3.43
C HIS A 170 9.96 -16.87 -2.26
N THR A 171 9.30 -17.61 -1.36
CA THR A 171 9.97 -18.35 -0.28
C THR A 171 10.96 -19.38 -0.82
N GLN A 172 10.58 -20.12 -1.86
CA GLN A 172 11.46 -21.12 -2.48
C GLN A 172 12.64 -20.43 -3.19
N VAL A 173 12.39 -19.33 -3.92
CA VAL A 173 13.46 -18.54 -4.56
C VAL A 173 14.50 -18.09 -3.53
N ARG A 174 14.06 -17.51 -2.41
CA ARG A 174 14.94 -17.06 -1.33
C ARG A 174 15.78 -18.21 -0.78
N ASP A 175 15.14 -19.33 -0.47
CA ASP A 175 15.80 -20.45 0.19
C ASP A 175 16.81 -21.16 -0.77
N GLU A 176 16.45 -21.32 -2.05
CA GLU A 176 17.34 -21.85 -3.10
C GLU A 176 18.51 -20.90 -3.40
N ALA A 177 18.27 -19.58 -3.49
CA ALA A 177 19.33 -18.59 -3.69
C ALA A 177 20.33 -18.58 -2.53
N ARG A 178 19.86 -18.64 -1.28
CA ARG A 178 20.73 -18.75 -0.08
C ARG A 178 21.50 -20.07 -0.06
N ALA A 179 20.94 -21.17 -0.59
CA ALA A 179 21.66 -22.43 -0.73
C ALA A 179 22.83 -22.30 -1.73
N LEU A 180 22.56 -21.77 -2.92
CA LEU A 180 23.57 -21.51 -3.96
C LEU A 180 24.73 -20.65 -3.45
N GLN A 181 24.43 -19.58 -2.70
CA GLN A 181 25.45 -18.72 -2.12
C GLN A 181 26.28 -19.43 -1.03
N ARG A 182 25.65 -20.26 -0.18
CA ARG A 182 26.37 -21.07 0.84
C ARG A 182 27.27 -22.13 0.21
N GLU A 183 26.92 -22.64 -0.97
CA GLU A 183 27.75 -23.54 -1.78
C GLU A 183 28.92 -22.81 -2.47
N GLY A 184 29.00 -21.47 -2.36
CA GLY A 184 30.06 -20.66 -2.95
C GLY A 184 29.79 -20.21 -4.38
N HIS A 185 28.57 -20.38 -4.89
CA HIS A 185 28.19 -19.93 -6.23
C HIS A 185 27.71 -18.47 -6.20
N ALA A 186 28.34 -17.62 -7.03
CA ALA A 186 27.87 -16.25 -7.25
C ALA A 186 26.61 -16.26 -8.13
N LEU A 187 25.62 -15.41 -7.78
CA LEU A 187 24.43 -15.22 -8.59
C LEU A 187 24.75 -14.33 -9.81
N PRO A 188 24.45 -14.77 -11.05
CA PRO A 188 24.69 -13.98 -12.24
C PRO A 188 23.67 -12.85 -12.42
N ASP A 189 24.04 -11.80 -13.15
CA ASP A 189 23.27 -10.56 -13.28
C ASP A 189 21.81 -10.75 -13.69
N TYR A 190 21.53 -11.69 -14.60
CA TYR A 190 20.17 -11.91 -15.11
C TYR A 190 19.23 -12.52 -14.07
N VAL A 191 19.75 -13.08 -12.98
CA VAL A 191 18.99 -13.71 -11.87
C VAL A 191 18.73 -12.72 -10.73
N LEU A 192 19.61 -11.73 -10.55
CA LEU A 192 19.55 -10.79 -9.44
C LEU A 192 18.18 -10.11 -9.27
N PRO A 193 17.47 -9.66 -10.34
CA PRO A 193 16.15 -9.06 -10.19
C PRO A 193 15.12 -10.01 -9.59
N ALA A 194 15.05 -11.26 -10.06
CA ALA A 194 14.08 -12.24 -9.57
C ALA A 194 14.31 -12.62 -8.09
N VAL A 195 15.58 -12.69 -7.68
CA VAL A 195 15.95 -12.94 -6.27
C VAL A 195 15.67 -11.69 -5.42
N GLY A 196 16.02 -10.50 -5.91
CA GLY A 196 15.73 -9.22 -5.25
C GLY A 196 14.24 -9.02 -4.99
N ASP A 197 13.40 -9.17 -6.02
CA ASP A 197 11.93 -9.11 -5.90
C ASP A 197 11.38 -10.16 -4.93
N SER A 198 11.92 -11.39 -4.96
CA SER A 198 11.49 -12.44 -4.02
C SER A 198 11.91 -12.16 -2.57
N LEU A 199 13.05 -11.51 -2.35
CA LEU A 199 13.47 -11.04 -1.02
C LEU A 199 12.55 -9.93 -0.53
N MET A 200 12.19 -8.96 -1.38
CA MET A 200 11.20 -7.93 -1.08
C MET A 200 9.84 -8.54 -0.72
N SER A 201 9.34 -9.45 -1.56
CA SER A 201 8.06 -10.14 -1.36
C SER A 201 8.02 -11.00 -0.08
N THR A 202 9.18 -11.51 0.37
CA THR A 202 9.31 -12.27 1.62
C THR A 202 9.71 -11.42 2.83
N ARG A 203 9.68 -10.09 2.70
CA ARG A 203 9.98 -9.12 3.76
C ARG A 203 11.44 -9.12 4.25
N ASN A 204 12.40 -9.28 3.33
CA ASN A 204 13.84 -9.25 3.60
C ASN A 204 14.55 -8.14 2.77
N PRO A 205 14.16 -6.86 2.92
CA PRO A 205 14.65 -5.78 2.05
C PRO A 205 16.13 -5.48 2.26
N GLU A 206 16.68 -5.67 3.47
CA GLU A 206 18.11 -5.49 3.74
C GLU A 206 19.00 -6.43 2.93
N GLU A 207 18.56 -7.68 2.71
CA GLU A 207 19.24 -8.65 1.85
C GLU A 207 19.02 -8.34 0.36
N ALA A 208 17.88 -7.75 0.00
CA ALA A 208 17.55 -7.39 -1.38
C ALA A 208 18.41 -6.23 -1.90
N ILE A 209 18.68 -5.21 -1.06
CA ILE A 209 19.41 -4.00 -1.44
C ILE A 209 20.72 -4.28 -2.20
N PRO A 210 21.70 -5.06 -1.67
CA PRO A 210 22.96 -5.27 -2.39
C PRO A 210 22.78 -5.99 -3.73
N LEU A 211 21.79 -6.88 -3.87
CA LEU A 211 21.50 -7.57 -5.13
C LEU A 211 20.85 -6.61 -6.15
N LEU A 212 19.94 -5.76 -5.69
CA LEU A 212 19.28 -4.75 -6.52
C LEU A 212 20.22 -3.61 -6.91
N GLU A 213 21.16 -3.21 -6.04
CA GLU A 213 22.25 -2.28 -6.36
C GLU A 213 23.13 -2.84 -7.48
N ALA A 214 23.51 -4.12 -7.40
CA ALA A 214 24.27 -4.79 -8.46
C ALA A 214 23.46 -4.90 -9.76
N ALA A 215 22.18 -5.30 -9.69
CA ALA A 215 21.30 -5.39 -10.86
C ALA A 215 21.14 -4.03 -11.57
N ALA A 216 20.84 -2.96 -10.82
CA ALA A 216 20.67 -1.62 -11.35
C ALA A 216 21.96 -1.01 -11.93
N LYS A 217 23.13 -1.43 -11.43
CA LYS A 217 24.44 -1.02 -11.93
C LYS A 217 24.84 -1.77 -13.20
N ASN A 218 24.61 -3.08 -13.24
CA ASN A 218 25.08 -3.95 -14.32
C ASN A 218 24.19 -3.85 -15.58
N ASP A 219 22.89 -3.57 -15.40
CA ASP A 219 21.96 -3.28 -16.50
C ASP A 219 21.15 -2.00 -16.22
N PRO A 220 21.73 -0.79 -16.43
CA PRO A 220 21.05 0.48 -16.22
C PRO A 220 19.78 0.68 -17.08
N SER A 221 19.63 -0.10 -18.16
CA SER A 221 18.46 -0.02 -19.04
C SER A 221 17.23 -0.71 -18.46
N ARG A 222 17.43 -1.60 -17.48
CA ARG A 222 16.37 -2.32 -16.76
C ARG A 222 15.85 -1.48 -15.61
N PHE A 223 14.92 -0.58 -15.94
CA PHE A 223 14.32 0.35 -14.98
C PHE A 223 13.60 -0.34 -13.81
N GLN A 224 13.08 -1.57 -13.98
CA GLN A 224 12.43 -2.33 -12.90
C GLN A 224 13.34 -2.53 -11.68
N SER A 225 14.61 -2.89 -11.89
CA SER A 225 15.56 -3.08 -10.79
C SER A 225 15.90 -1.76 -10.09
N ARG A 226 15.82 -0.63 -10.81
CA ARG A 226 15.99 0.71 -10.23
C ARG A 226 14.80 1.09 -9.35
N SER A 227 13.57 0.86 -9.80
CA SER A 227 12.38 1.10 -8.99
C SER A 227 12.34 0.20 -7.76
N GLU A 228 12.62 -1.10 -7.91
CA GLU A 228 12.69 -2.05 -6.78
C GLU A 228 13.72 -1.62 -5.73
N LEU A 229 14.91 -1.16 -6.16
CA LEU A 229 15.92 -0.63 -5.24
C LEU A 229 15.42 0.58 -4.44
N ALA A 230 14.72 1.51 -5.09
CA ALA A 230 14.15 2.67 -4.42
C ALA A 230 13.10 2.27 -3.37
N TYR A 231 12.25 1.29 -3.67
CA TYR A 231 11.30 0.73 -2.72
C TYR A 231 11.99 -0.05 -1.59
N ALA A 232 13.09 -0.76 -1.85
CA ALA A 232 13.90 -1.42 -0.82
C ALA A 232 14.50 -0.41 0.18
N TYR A 233 14.96 0.75 -0.29
CA TYR A 233 15.36 1.84 0.59
C TYR A 233 14.18 2.38 1.40
N LEU A 234 12.99 2.48 0.83
CA LEU A 234 11.80 2.92 1.56
C LEU A 234 11.39 1.91 2.65
N GLU A 235 11.39 0.61 2.36
CA GLU A 235 11.04 -0.45 3.32
C GLU A 235 12.04 -0.56 4.48
N THR A 236 13.29 -0.13 4.27
CA THR A 236 14.33 -0.05 5.32
C THR A 236 14.39 1.32 5.99
N GLU A 237 13.33 2.13 5.88
CA GLU A 237 13.20 3.46 6.49
C GLU A 237 14.25 4.50 6.01
N GLN A 238 14.82 4.30 4.82
CA GLN A 238 15.81 5.18 4.18
C GLN A 238 15.15 6.09 3.12
N ALA A 239 14.02 6.72 3.47
CA ALA A 239 13.24 7.56 2.56
C ALA A 239 14.06 8.66 1.86
N GLU A 240 14.96 9.34 2.58
CA GLU A 240 15.82 10.38 2.00
C GLU A 240 16.79 9.81 0.94
N LYS A 241 17.32 8.61 1.19
CA LYS A 241 18.19 7.89 0.23
C LYS A 241 17.40 7.49 -1.01
N ALA A 242 16.18 6.97 -0.83
CA ALA A 242 15.29 6.61 -1.93
C ALA A 242 14.96 7.81 -2.83
N VAL A 243 14.56 8.94 -2.22
CA VAL A 243 14.27 10.19 -2.95
C VAL A 243 15.51 10.70 -3.67
N GLY A 244 16.68 10.75 -3.00
CA GLY A 244 17.92 11.20 -3.61
C GLY A 244 18.37 10.33 -4.79
N TYR A 245 18.24 9.01 -4.66
CA TYR A 245 18.52 8.05 -5.72
C TYR A 245 17.63 8.27 -6.95
N LEU A 246 16.32 8.40 -6.74
CA LEU A 246 15.36 8.62 -7.84
C LEU A 246 15.53 9.99 -8.49
N GLN A 247 15.90 11.03 -7.73
CA GLN A 247 16.25 12.35 -8.28
C GLN A 247 17.49 12.30 -9.16
N ALA A 248 18.51 11.52 -8.78
CA ALA A 248 19.70 11.32 -9.61
C ALA A 248 19.34 10.61 -10.92
N TRP A 249 18.58 9.51 -10.85
CA TRP A 249 18.09 8.82 -12.04
C TRP A 249 17.25 9.74 -12.95
N GLN A 250 16.29 10.46 -12.36
CA GLN A 250 15.48 11.45 -13.07
C GLN A 250 16.36 12.45 -13.83
N LYS A 251 17.41 12.99 -13.18
CA LYS A 251 18.31 13.99 -13.77
C LYS A 251 19.14 13.45 -14.93
N ASP A 252 19.53 12.17 -14.86
CA ASP A 252 20.31 11.51 -15.91
C ASP A 252 19.48 11.18 -17.16
N GLU A 253 18.16 11.19 -17.04
CA GLU A 253 17.24 10.90 -18.14
C GLU A 253 16.65 12.18 -18.75
N PRO A 254 16.85 12.47 -20.04
CA PRO A 254 16.19 13.59 -20.70
C PRO A 254 14.68 13.33 -20.81
N ALA A 255 13.87 14.40 -20.78
CA ALA A 255 12.42 14.33 -20.96
C ALA A 255 12.01 13.58 -22.24
N TRP A 256 12.77 13.81 -23.31
CA TRP A 256 12.55 13.23 -24.62
C TRP A 256 13.85 12.69 -25.18
N ARG A 257 13.78 11.55 -25.88
CA ARG A 257 14.91 10.99 -26.61
C ARG A 257 14.86 11.41 -28.08
N TRP A 258 16.04 11.49 -28.69
CA TRP A 258 16.20 11.86 -30.10
C TRP A 258 16.94 10.74 -30.81
N GLY A 259 16.40 10.28 -31.94
CA GLY A 259 17.03 9.22 -32.73
C GLY A 259 17.04 9.61 -34.19
N GLY A 260 18.16 10.16 -34.69
CA GLY A 260 18.48 10.43 -36.11
C GLY A 260 17.52 11.31 -36.94
N GLY A 261 16.25 11.43 -36.55
CA GLY A 261 15.17 12.14 -37.23
C GLY A 261 14.79 13.45 -36.53
N LYS A 262 13.79 14.13 -37.09
CA LYS A 262 13.40 15.50 -36.68
C LYS A 262 12.42 15.57 -35.52
N THR A 263 11.85 14.43 -35.09
CA THR A 263 10.86 14.37 -34.02
C THR A 263 11.40 13.59 -32.83
N PRO A 264 11.27 14.12 -31.60
CA PRO A 264 11.61 13.36 -30.40
C PRO A 264 10.67 12.17 -30.23
N PHE A 265 11.11 11.17 -29.46
CA PHE A 265 10.28 10.05 -29.02
C PHE A 265 10.34 9.90 -27.50
N GLN A 266 9.38 9.12 -26.98
CA GLN A 266 9.12 8.94 -25.55
C GLN A 266 10.35 8.34 -24.84
N ASN A 267 10.67 8.86 -23.64
CA ASN A 267 11.68 8.27 -22.77
C ASN A 267 10.99 7.52 -21.61
N TRP A 268 10.82 6.21 -21.76
CA TRP A 268 10.21 5.38 -20.71
C TRP A 268 11.04 5.35 -19.42
N ALA A 269 12.37 5.40 -19.50
CA ALA A 269 13.22 5.47 -18.30
C ALA A 269 13.00 6.77 -17.52
N ARG A 270 12.77 7.89 -18.22
CA ARG A 270 12.38 9.15 -17.58
C ARG A 270 11.02 9.05 -16.90
N TYR A 271 10.03 8.52 -17.61
CA TYR A 271 8.69 8.30 -17.09
C TYR A 271 8.71 7.47 -15.80
N GLU A 272 9.45 6.36 -15.79
CA GLU A 272 9.58 5.50 -14.62
C GLU A 272 10.25 6.24 -13.45
N ALA A 273 11.31 7.00 -13.70
CA ALA A 273 11.94 7.81 -12.66
C ALA A 273 10.99 8.87 -12.07
N ASP A 274 10.23 9.57 -12.91
CA ASP A 274 9.26 10.58 -12.49
C ASP A 274 8.12 9.98 -11.66
N LEU A 275 7.53 8.86 -12.12
CA LEU A 275 6.45 8.15 -11.44
C LEU A 275 6.90 7.62 -10.07
N ASN A 276 8.02 6.88 -10.04
CA ASN A 276 8.54 6.30 -8.81
C ASN A 276 8.95 7.39 -7.81
N LEU A 277 9.52 8.52 -8.27
CA LEU A 277 9.88 9.64 -7.40
C LEU A 277 8.64 10.24 -6.74
N ALA A 278 7.58 10.47 -7.50
CA ALA A 278 6.32 10.99 -6.96
C ALA A 278 5.72 10.02 -5.93
N MET A 279 5.69 8.72 -6.23
CA MET A 279 5.15 7.72 -5.30
C MET A 279 6.01 7.54 -4.04
N VAL A 280 7.33 7.49 -4.14
CA VAL A 280 8.21 7.43 -2.96
C VAL A 280 8.06 8.67 -2.09
N ARG A 281 7.88 9.86 -2.69
CA ARG A 281 7.53 11.08 -1.94
C ARG A 281 6.20 10.96 -1.23
N ALA A 282 5.17 10.43 -1.90
CA ALA A 282 3.86 10.18 -1.29
C ALA A 282 3.97 9.26 -0.06
N TYR A 283 4.63 8.11 -0.20
CA TYR A 283 4.85 7.16 0.90
C TYR A 283 5.74 7.73 2.02
N SER A 284 6.58 8.72 1.72
CA SER A 284 7.42 9.45 2.69
C SER A 284 6.69 10.63 3.35
N GLY A 285 5.43 10.88 3.00
CA GLY A 285 4.57 11.92 3.57
C GLY A 285 4.54 13.26 2.80
N ASP A 286 5.29 13.41 1.71
CA ASP A 286 5.23 14.61 0.85
C ASP A 286 4.14 14.51 -0.23
N LEU A 287 2.91 14.31 0.24
CA LEU A 287 1.72 14.14 -0.58
C LEU A 287 1.39 15.35 -1.48
N PRO A 288 1.60 16.63 -1.08
CA PRO A 288 1.34 17.75 -1.99
C PRO A 288 2.28 17.81 -3.19
N THR A 289 3.57 17.52 -2.99
CA THR A 289 4.52 17.47 -4.10
C THR A 289 4.18 16.32 -5.04
N ALA A 290 3.94 15.12 -4.47
CA ALA A 290 3.53 13.95 -5.24
C ALA A 290 2.26 14.20 -6.06
N GLN A 291 1.23 14.81 -5.46
CA GLN A 291 0.02 15.19 -6.17
C GLN A 291 0.34 16.11 -7.35
N ARG A 292 1.06 17.21 -7.12
CA ARG A 292 1.36 18.19 -8.17
C ARG A 292 2.13 17.57 -9.33
N GLU A 293 3.08 16.69 -9.04
CA GLU A 293 3.88 16.01 -10.06
C GLU A 293 3.05 15.01 -10.86
N LEU A 294 2.22 14.20 -10.20
CA LEU A 294 1.34 13.24 -10.87
C LEU A 294 0.23 13.93 -11.67
N GLU A 295 -0.34 15.03 -11.18
CA GLU A 295 -1.31 15.84 -11.94
C GLU A 295 -0.66 16.38 -13.23
N ALA A 296 0.56 16.90 -13.16
CA ALA A 296 1.29 17.36 -14.34
C ALA A 296 1.60 16.23 -15.33
N LEU A 297 1.91 15.02 -14.85
CA LEU A 297 2.13 13.85 -15.73
C LEU A 297 0.81 13.38 -16.38
N VAL A 298 -0.30 13.39 -15.64
CA VAL A 298 -1.63 13.05 -16.16
C VAL A 298 -2.10 14.06 -17.21
N ASP A 299 -1.77 15.34 -17.07
CA ASP A 299 -2.09 16.36 -18.07
C ASP A 299 -1.38 16.09 -19.42
N VAL A 300 -0.19 15.48 -19.40
CA VAL A 300 0.55 15.07 -20.60
C VAL A 300 0.02 13.75 -21.16
N GLY A 301 -0.27 12.78 -20.28
CA GLY A 301 -0.66 11.42 -20.65
C GLY A 301 -1.95 10.94 -19.97
N PRO A 302 -3.12 11.53 -20.26
CA PRO A 302 -4.36 11.21 -19.55
C PRO A 302 -4.84 9.77 -19.77
N GLY A 303 -4.43 9.14 -20.88
CA GLY A 303 -4.73 7.74 -21.20
C GLY A 303 -3.74 6.72 -20.62
N ASN A 304 -2.85 7.11 -19.71
CA ASN A 304 -1.94 6.19 -19.04
C ASN A 304 -2.60 5.65 -17.75
N GLY A 305 -2.94 4.36 -17.74
CA GLY A 305 -3.60 3.71 -16.61
C GLY A 305 -2.77 3.72 -15.32
N SER A 306 -1.45 3.54 -15.41
CA SER A 306 -0.55 3.57 -14.25
C SER A 306 -0.51 4.95 -13.59
N LEU A 307 -0.47 6.05 -14.38
CA LEU A 307 -0.57 7.41 -13.84
C LEU A 307 -1.92 7.68 -13.15
N GLN A 308 -3.02 7.23 -13.76
CA GLN A 308 -4.35 7.36 -13.15
C GLN A 308 -4.41 6.58 -11.82
N THR A 309 -3.90 5.35 -11.78
CA THR A 309 -3.82 4.55 -10.55
C THR A 309 -2.98 5.24 -9.48
N SER A 310 -1.77 5.70 -9.80
CA SER A 310 -0.89 6.38 -8.85
C SER A 310 -1.47 7.68 -8.32
N LEU A 311 -2.12 8.49 -9.18
CA LEU A 311 -2.83 9.69 -8.74
C LEU A 311 -4.03 9.34 -7.84
N GLY A 312 -4.75 8.27 -8.16
CA GLY A 312 -5.80 7.72 -7.32
C GLY A 312 -5.30 7.35 -5.93
N SER A 313 -4.19 6.61 -5.84
CA SER A 313 -3.55 6.25 -4.57
C SER A 313 -3.10 7.47 -3.77
N VAL A 314 -2.58 8.52 -4.43
CA VAL A 314 -2.26 9.77 -3.73
C VAL A 314 -3.53 10.44 -3.21
N TYR A 315 -4.60 10.55 -4.00
CA TYR A 315 -5.87 11.11 -3.51
C TYR A 315 -6.44 10.32 -2.33
N GLN A 316 -6.31 8.98 -2.34
CA GLN A 316 -6.71 8.11 -1.24
C GLN A 316 -5.92 8.46 0.05
N MET A 317 -4.57 8.55 -0.03
CA MET A 317 -3.71 8.94 1.09
C MET A 317 -4.00 10.37 1.60
N ARG A 318 -4.53 11.24 0.75
CA ARG A 318 -4.96 12.60 1.12
C ARG A 318 -6.35 12.65 1.75
N GLY A 319 -7.04 11.51 1.87
CA GLY A 319 -8.39 11.41 2.44
C GLY A 319 -9.50 11.75 1.44
N TRP A 320 -9.28 11.53 0.14
CA TRP A 320 -10.28 11.81 -0.91
C TRP A 320 -10.73 10.54 -1.65
N PRO A 321 -11.46 9.63 -0.98
CA PRO A 321 -11.79 8.32 -1.56
C PRO A 321 -12.70 8.41 -2.79
N ARG A 322 -13.56 9.43 -2.94
CA ARG A 322 -14.37 9.58 -4.16
C ARG A 322 -13.51 10.03 -5.34
N ARG A 323 -12.58 10.96 -5.12
CA ARG A 323 -11.62 11.36 -6.16
C ARG A 323 -10.67 10.23 -6.52
N ALA A 324 -10.25 9.43 -5.55
CA ALA A 324 -9.44 8.24 -5.78
C ALA A 324 -10.18 7.20 -6.62
N LEU A 325 -11.42 6.89 -6.24
CA LEU A 325 -12.28 5.95 -6.96
C LEU A 325 -12.44 6.32 -8.43
N GLU A 326 -12.70 7.59 -8.74
CA GLU A 326 -12.81 8.08 -10.12
C GLU A 326 -11.54 7.76 -10.94
N ARG A 327 -10.36 8.02 -10.37
CA ARG A 327 -9.07 7.75 -11.03
C ARG A 327 -8.82 6.27 -11.23
N HIS A 328 -9.12 5.45 -10.23
CA HIS A 328 -9.01 4.00 -10.35
C HIS A 328 -9.98 3.41 -11.37
N GLN A 329 -11.21 3.94 -11.47
CA GLN A 329 -12.17 3.54 -12.51
C GLN A 329 -11.70 3.92 -13.93
N MET A 330 -11.08 5.08 -14.11
CA MET A 330 -10.45 5.46 -15.38
C MET A 330 -9.34 4.48 -15.75
N ALA A 331 -8.44 4.16 -14.82
CA ALA A 331 -7.38 3.19 -15.03
C ALA A 331 -7.91 1.78 -15.35
N TYR A 332 -8.92 1.30 -14.62
CA TYR A 332 -9.56 0.01 -14.87
C TYR A 332 -10.24 -0.05 -16.24
N THR A 333 -10.80 1.07 -16.73
CA THR A 333 -11.37 1.15 -18.08
C THR A 333 -10.30 1.01 -19.17
N LEU A 334 -9.07 1.46 -18.90
CA LEU A 334 -7.94 1.39 -19.84
C LEU A 334 -7.32 -0.02 -19.91
N ASP A 335 -7.15 -0.68 -18.78
CA ASP A 335 -6.75 -2.10 -18.71
C ASP A 335 -7.46 -2.82 -17.56
N PRO A 336 -8.55 -3.57 -17.85
CA PRO A 336 -9.27 -4.32 -16.82
C PRO A 336 -8.46 -5.41 -16.12
N ARG A 337 -7.32 -5.83 -16.72
CA ARG A 337 -6.45 -6.87 -16.19
C ARG A 337 -5.45 -6.36 -15.16
N ASP A 338 -5.29 -5.04 -15.06
CA ASP A 338 -4.40 -4.44 -14.07
C ASP A 338 -5.02 -4.58 -12.67
N ILE A 339 -4.26 -5.22 -11.79
CA ILE A 339 -4.63 -5.48 -10.40
C ILE A 339 -4.63 -4.17 -9.58
N ALA A 340 -3.70 -3.25 -9.88
CA ALA A 340 -3.47 -2.06 -9.08
C ALA A 340 -4.70 -1.13 -8.97
N PRO A 341 -5.41 -0.76 -10.07
CA PRO A 341 -6.63 0.02 -9.95
C PRO A 341 -7.77 -0.75 -9.30
N ARG A 342 -7.83 -2.08 -9.44
CA ARG A 342 -8.86 -2.91 -8.79
C ARG A 342 -8.70 -2.92 -7.27
N LEU A 343 -7.45 -3.01 -6.78
CA LEU A 343 -7.12 -2.83 -5.36
C LEU A 343 -7.49 -1.43 -4.86
N GLY A 344 -7.17 -0.39 -5.64
CA GLY A 344 -7.55 0.99 -5.31
C GLY A 344 -9.06 1.20 -5.26
N MET A 345 -9.82 0.63 -6.20
CA MET A 345 -11.30 0.64 -6.17
C MET A 345 -11.84 -0.05 -4.93
N TYR A 346 -11.32 -1.24 -4.59
CA TYR A 346 -11.68 -1.94 -3.35
C TYR A 346 -11.46 -1.03 -2.12
N GLU A 347 -10.27 -0.41 -2.01
CA GLU A 347 -9.93 0.43 -0.85
C GLU A 347 -10.83 1.67 -0.77
N SER A 348 -11.10 2.33 -1.90
CA SER A 348 -12.03 3.45 -1.95
C SER A 348 -13.45 3.03 -1.57
N TYR A 349 -13.93 1.86 -2.00
CA TYR A 349 -15.26 1.37 -1.60
C TYR A 349 -15.35 1.06 -0.11
N VAL A 350 -14.31 0.46 0.49
CA VAL A 350 -14.25 0.24 1.95
C VAL A 350 -14.32 1.57 2.71
N GLN A 351 -13.51 2.57 2.32
CA GLN A 351 -13.54 3.89 2.95
C GLN A 351 -14.89 4.61 2.78
N LEU A 352 -15.57 4.39 1.65
CA LEU A 352 -16.90 4.90 1.36
C LEU A 352 -18.03 4.09 2.00
N GLN A 353 -17.74 3.11 2.85
CA GLN A 353 -18.77 2.25 3.47
C GLN A 353 -19.66 1.55 2.41
N ARG A 354 -19.04 1.13 1.29
CA ARG A 354 -19.65 0.41 0.17
C ARG A 354 -19.13 -1.03 0.10
N ASP A 355 -19.25 -1.74 1.22
CA ASP A 355 -18.88 -3.15 1.34
C ASP A 355 -19.57 -4.03 0.28
N ASP A 356 -20.77 -3.63 -0.18
CA ASP A 356 -21.53 -4.28 -1.25
C ASP A 356 -20.78 -4.27 -2.59
N LEU A 357 -19.99 -3.22 -2.86
CA LEU A 357 -19.16 -3.10 -4.05
C LEU A 357 -17.71 -3.56 -3.82
N ALA A 358 -17.20 -3.46 -2.60
CA ALA A 358 -15.86 -3.91 -2.24
C ALA A 358 -15.77 -5.45 -2.26
N ARG A 359 -16.76 -6.16 -1.71
CA ARG A 359 -16.78 -7.63 -1.59
C ARG A 359 -16.57 -8.37 -2.92
N PRO A 360 -17.32 -8.10 -4.01
CA PRO A 360 -17.12 -8.83 -5.27
C PRO A 360 -15.72 -8.59 -5.87
N LEU A 361 -15.15 -7.40 -5.70
CA LEU A 361 -13.78 -7.11 -6.12
C LEU A 361 -12.75 -7.87 -5.27
N HIS A 362 -12.96 -7.89 -3.95
CA HIS A 362 -12.14 -8.66 -3.01
C HIS A 362 -12.13 -10.16 -3.39
N ASP A 363 -13.31 -10.76 -3.54
CA ASP A 363 -13.44 -12.20 -3.78
C ASP A 363 -12.83 -12.61 -5.13
N ASP A 364 -13.03 -11.82 -6.19
CA ASP A 364 -12.43 -12.10 -7.51
C ASP A 364 -10.89 -11.94 -7.49
N LEU A 365 -10.37 -10.90 -6.83
CA LEU A 365 -8.93 -10.72 -6.69
C LEU A 365 -8.28 -11.85 -5.89
N LEU A 366 -8.91 -12.28 -4.79
CA LEU A 366 -8.41 -13.37 -3.96
C LEU A 366 -8.42 -14.72 -4.71
N ALA A 367 -9.46 -14.96 -5.50
CA ALA A 367 -9.57 -16.18 -6.31
C ALA A 367 -8.51 -16.22 -7.43
N ARG A 368 -8.27 -15.11 -8.14
CA ARG A 368 -7.35 -15.07 -9.28
C ARG A 368 -5.89 -14.88 -8.88
N TYR A 369 -5.61 -14.15 -7.80
CA TYR A 369 -4.26 -13.75 -7.39
C TYR A 369 -3.93 -14.07 -5.92
N PRO A 370 -4.16 -15.31 -5.43
CA PRO A 370 -4.04 -15.65 -4.00
C PRO A 370 -2.60 -15.55 -3.45
N SER A 371 -1.59 -15.65 -4.31
CA SER A 371 -0.17 -15.55 -3.95
C SER A 371 0.39 -14.13 -4.01
N GLN A 372 -0.37 -13.16 -4.55
CA GLN A 372 0.11 -11.79 -4.71
C GLN A 372 0.16 -11.09 -3.33
N PRO A 373 1.31 -10.52 -2.90
CA PRO A 373 1.43 -9.91 -1.57
C PRO A 373 0.44 -8.78 -1.29
N SER A 374 0.11 -7.97 -2.30
CA SER A 374 -0.88 -6.89 -2.16
C SER A 374 -2.32 -7.41 -1.97
N VAL A 375 -2.66 -8.54 -2.58
CA VAL A 375 -3.97 -9.21 -2.41
C VAL A 375 -4.06 -9.90 -1.05
N GLN A 376 -2.97 -10.51 -0.58
CA GLN A 376 -2.92 -11.06 0.78
C GLN A 376 -3.05 -9.98 1.85
N ARG A 377 -2.48 -8.79 1.62
CA ARG A 377 -2.70 -7.61 2.47
C ARG A 377 -4.17 -7.21 2.42
N MET A 378 -4.74 -7.02 1.24
CA MET A 378 -6.16 -6.70 1.04
C MET A 378 -7.09 -7.66 1.81
N ASP A 379 -6.85 -8.98 1.77
CA ASP A 379 -7.63 -9.97 2.53
C ASP A 379 -7.49 -9.80 4.05
N ARG A 380 -6.30 -9.49 4.56
CA ARG A 380 -6.12 -9.18 6.00
C ARG A 380 -6.88 -7.92 6.39
N ASP A 381 -6.82 -6.88 5.57
CA ASP A 381 -7.52 -5.61 5.77
C ASP A 381 -9.04 -5.84 5.78
N TRP A 382 -9.54 -6.63 4.83
CA TRP A 382 -10.95 -7.02 4.74
C TRP A 382 -11.39 -7.78 5.98
N ARG A 383 -10.60 -8.76 6.44
CA ARG A 383 -10.92 -9.53 7.66
C ARG A 383 -10.91 -8.68 8.92
N ALA A 384 -10.01 -7.69 9.03
CA ALA A 384 -10.02 -6.73 10.13
C ALA A 384 -11.27 -5.83 10.07
N HIS A 385 -11.50 -5.18 8.92
CA HIS A 385 -12.66 -4.30 8.67
C HIS A 385 -14.01 -4.98 8.89
N ARG A 386 -14.12 -6.28 8.54
CA ARG A 386 -15.36 -7.06 8.65
C ARG A 386 -15.51 -7.80 9.97
N GLY A 387 -14.42 -7.99 10.71
CA GLY A 387 -14.34 -8.85 11.89
C GLY A 387 -14.86 -8.20 13.17
N TRP A 388 -14.66 -8.91 14.28
CA TRP A 388 -14.93 -8.39 15.62
C TRP A 388 -14.05 -7.19 15.93
N GLN A 389 -14.63 -6.18 16.55
CA GLN A 389 -13.92 -5.00 17.05
C GLN A 389 -14.01 -4.92 18.57
N LEU A 390 -12.93 -4.50 19.20
CA LEU A 390 -12.84 -4.28 20.64
C LEU A 390 -12.11 -2.96 20.89
N LEU A 391 -12.74 -2.11 21.72
CA LEU A 391 -12.12 -0.94 22.31
C LEU A 391 -12.14 -1.11 23.82
N ALA A 392 -10.97 -1.07 24.46
CA ALA A 392 -10.84 -0.99 25.90
C ALA A 392 -10.07 0.26 26.29
N LYS A 393 -10.59 1.06 27.21
CA LYS A 393 -9.97 2.30 27.66
C LYS A 393 -9.92 2.37 29.19
N VAL A 394 -8.88 3.00 29.70
CA VAL A 394 -8.76 3.42 31.10
C VAL A 394 -8.18 4.82 31.13
N GLU A 395 -8.81 5.70 31.87
CA GLU A 395 -8.42 7.08 32.10
C GLU A 395 -8.53 7.31 33.59
N GLY A 396 -7.58 8.00 34.19
CA GLY A 396 -7.68 8.35 35.61
C GLY A 396 -6.81 9.52 35.94
N GLY A 397 -7.21 10.25 36.97
CA GLY A 397 -6.63 11.54 37.27
C GLY A 397 -6.69 11.88 38.75
N ARG A 398 -5.81 12.80 39.12
CA ARG A 398 -5.81 13.41 40.44
C ARG A 398 -5.70 14.92 40.32
N SER A 399 -6.68 15.60 40.89
CA SER A 399 -6.75 17.05 40.99
C SER A 399 -6.44 17.49 42.42
N SER A 400 -5.55 18.49 42.55
CA SER A 400 -5.13 19.04 43.84
C SER A 400 -5.07 20.56 43.79
N GLY A 401 -5.47 21.24 44.88
CA GLY A 401 -5.63 22.71 44.93
C GLY A 401 -7.11 23.11 44.96
N GLY A 402 -7.47 24.30 44.47
CA GLY A 402 -8.87 24.54 44.07
C GLY A 402 -9.91 24.86 45.15
N GLY A 403 -9.56 25.17 46.40
CA GLY A 403 -10.57 25.34 47.47
C GLY A 403 -11.22 24.01 47.92
N GLY A 404 -10.74 22.88 47.42
CA GLY A 404 -10.98 21.54 47.95
C GLY A 404 -11.87 20.61 47.10
N THR A 405 -12.78 21.13 46.27
CA THR A 405 -13.65 20.32 45.38
C THR A 405 -13.42 20.68 43.93
N SER A 406 -12.77 19.79 43.17
CA SER A 406 -12.65 19.98 41.71
C SER A 406 -13.97 19.65 41.00
N PRO A 407 -14.40 20.44 40.00
CA PRO A 407 -15.55 20.11 39.13
C PRO A 407 -15.45 18.76 38.44
N LEU A 408 -14.23 18.25 38.23
CA LEU A 408 -13.95 16.97 37.59
C LEU A 408 -13.76 15.83 38.61
N GLY A 409 -13.76 16.15 39.91
CA GLY A 409 -13.37 15.22 40.97
C GLY A 409 -11.92 15.40 41.41
N ASN A 410 -11.66 15.13 42.68
CA ASN A 410 -10.33 15.18 43.28
C ASN A 410 -9.51 13.96 42.86
N ASP A 411 -10.15 12.80 42.82
CA ASP A 411 -9.60 11.57 42.28
C ASP A 411 -10.67 10.99 41.32
N ASP A 412 -10.27 10.68 40.09
CA ASP A 412 -11.15 10.17 39.04
C ASP A 412 -10.55 8.93 38.39
N LEU A 413 -11.39 7.95 38.08
CA LEU A 413 -11.04 6.74 37.35
C LEU A 413 -12.21 6.33 36.45
N HIS A 414 -11.96 6.32 35.15
CA HIS A 414 -12.88 5.87 34.12
C HIS A 414 -12.28 4.65 33.43
N TYR A 415 -13.00 3.54 33.37
CA TYR A 415 -12.64 2.45 32.47
C TYR A 415 -13.84 1.94 31.71
N GLY A 416 -13.63 1.66 30.43
CA GLY A 416 -14.69 1.26 29.52
C GLY A 416 -14.24 0.16 28.58
N MET A 417 -15.17 -0.70 28.19
CA MET A 417 -14.97 -1.70 27.16
C MET A 417 -16.18 -1.72 26.23
N GLU A 418 -15.92 -1.74 24.93
CA GLU A 418 -16.91 -1.92 23.89
C GLU A 418 -16.49 -3.06 22.95
N VAL A 419 -17.45 -3.92 22.61
CA VAL A 419 -17.27 -5.00 21.65
C VAL A 419 -18.31 -4.87 20.55
N ALA A 420 -17.89 -4.88 19.29
CA ALA A 420 -18.78 -4.88 18.14
C ALA A 420 -18.69 -6.19 17.34
N SER A 421 -19.84 -6.68 16.90
CA SER A 421 -19.98 -7.85 16.04
C SER A 421 -19.30 -7.64 14.69
N PRO A 422 -19.02 -8.71 13.93
CA PRO A 422 -18.73 -8.61 12.51
C PRO A 422 -19.82 -7.82 11.76
N VAL A 423 -19.46 -7.28 10.59
CA VAL A 423 -20.42 -6.56 9.75
C VAL A 423 -21.47 -7.53 9.20
N LEU A 424 -22.74 -7.22 9.47
CA LEU A 424 -23.94 -7.94 9.06
C LEU A 424 -24.56 -7.25 7.84
N ASN A 425 -24.86 -8.02 6.80
CA ASN A 425 -25.50 -7.53 5.57
C ASN A 425 -24.85 -6.25 4.99
N ASP A 426 -23.52 -6.19 5.04
CA ASP A 426 -22.68 -5.11 4.48
C ASP A 426 -22.88 -3.71 5.06
N ARG A 427 -23.64 -3.57 6.15
CA ARG A 427 -24.07 -2.25 6.65
C ARG A 427 -24.22 -2.15 8.16
N TRP A 428 -24.47 -3.27 8.83
CA TRP A 428 -24.90 -3.28 10.22
C TRP A 428 -23.84 -3.87 11.13
N ARG A 429 -23.69 -3.31 12.34
CA ARG A 429 -22.98 -3.94 13.45
C ARG A 429 -23.84 -3.89 14.69
N LEU A 430 -23.84 -4.96 15.47
CA LEU A 430 -24.32 -4.93 16.84
C LEU A 430 -23.13 -4.60 17.74
N PHE A 431 -23.35 -3.87 18.82
CA PHE A 431 -22.32 -3.64 19.80
C PHE A 431 -22.88 -3.70 21.22
N ALA A 432 -22.00 -4.00 22.17
CA ALA A 432 -22.28 -3.95 23.59
C ALA A 432 -21.12 -3.27 24.30
N PHE A 433 -21.41 -2.56 25.38
CA PHE A 433 -20.41 -1.84 26.14
C PHE A 433 -20.69 -1.89 27.63
N ALA A 434 -19.62 -1.70 28.40
CA ALA A 434 -19.63 -1.48 29.83
C ALA A 434 -18.69 -0.30 30.14
N ASP A 435 -19.18 0.70 30.85
CA ASP A 435 -18.47 1.94 31.15
C ASP A 435 -18.59 2.24 32.65
N ARG A 436 -17.48 2.26 33.39
CA ARG A 436 -17.47 2.58 34.82
C ARG A 436 -16.73 3.87 35.07
N ARG A 437 -17.33 4.78 35.84
CA ARG A 437 -16.72 6.05 36.24
C ARG A 437 -16.76 6.19 37.76
N SER A 438 -15.62 6.08 38.41
CA SER A 438 -15.42 6.34 39.83
C SER A 438 -14.90 7.76 40.01
N VAL A 439 -15.61 8.60 40.75
CA VAL A 439 -15.22 9.99 41.00
C VAL A 439 -15.42 10.32 42.47
N THR A 440 -14.39 10.89 43.09
CA THR A 440 -14.42 11.37 44.48
C THR A 440 -14.45 12.90 44.52
N PHE A 441 -15.47 13.48 45.16
CA PHE A 441 -15.63 14.90 45.41
C PHE A 441 -15.56 15.18 46.93
N GLN A 442 -14.42 15.65 47.45
CA GLN A 442 -14.18 15.85 48.89
C GLN A 442 -14.61 14.66 49.79
N ASP A 443 -15.86 14.67 50.26
CA ASP A 443 -16.47 13.70 51.18
C ASP A 443 -17.53 12.79 50.50
N GLN A 444 -17.68 12.88 49.17
CA GLN A 444 -18.69 12.14 48.40
C GLN A 444 -18.05 11.33 47.27
N ASP A 445 -18.40 10.05 47.19
CA ASP A 445 -17.96 9.15 46.13
C ASP A 445 -19.14 8.73 45.26
N ILE A 446 -18.93 8.66 43.95
CA ILE A 446 -19.89 8.09 43.01
C ILE A 446 -19.18 7.14 42.05
N ASP A 447 -19.79 5.98 41.78
CA ASP A 447 -19.15 4.92 40.98
C ASP A 447 -20.15 4.18 40.07
N PRO A 448 -20.86 4.88 39.15
CA PRO A 448 -21.76 4.27 38.19
C PRO A 448 -21.02 3.34 37.23
N LEU A 449 -21.68 2.24 36.93
CA LEU A 449 -21.43 1.35 35.81
C LEU A 449 -22.63 1.42 34.87
N TRP A 450 -22.43 1.95 33.66
CA TRP A 450 -23.36 1.83 32.56
C TRP A 450 -23.08 0.55 31.79
N ILE A 451 -24.11 -0.26 31.60
CA ILE A 451 -24.07 -1.39 30.67
C ILE A 451 -25.09 -1.11 29.58
N GLY A 452 -24.68 -1.26 28.33
CA GLY A 452 -25.53 -0.97 27.19
C GLY A 452 -25.24 -1.84 25.99
N ALA A 453 -26.17 -1.79 25.05
CA ALA A 453 -26.04 -2.42 23.74
C ALA A 453 -26.77 -1.59 22.69
N GLY A 454 -26.34 -1.75 21.45
CA GLY A 454 -26.87 -0.96 20.36
C GLY A 454 -26.59 -1.55 18.99
N VAL A 455 -26.98 -0.78 18.00
CA VAL A 455 -26.82 -1.08 16.59
C VAL A 455 -26.20 0.11 15.89
N ARG A 456 -25.21 -0.16 15.04
CA ARG A 456 -24.62 0.79 14.10
C ARG A 456 -25.01 0.43 12.67
N TYR A 457 -25.32 1.45 11.90
CA TYR A 457 -25.53 1.42 10.47
C TYR A 457 -24.47 2.29 9.80
N ARG A 458 -23.82 1.78 8.75
CA ARG A 458 -22.94 2.55 7.88
C ARG A 458 -23.13 2.09 6.44
N PHE A 459 -23.50 3.01 5.56
CA PHE A 459 -23.63 2.73 4.13
C PHE A 459 -23.50 4.00 3.29
N ASP A 460 -22.55 4.02 2.36
CA ASP A 460 -22.25 5.16 1.50
C ASP A 460 -22.00 6.45 2.29
N ARG A 461 -22.99 7.36 2.28
CA ARG A 461 -22.93 8.67 2.91
C ARG A 461 -23.57 8.70 4.29
N LEU A 462 -24.34 7.67 4.66
CA LEU A 462 -25.15 7.66 5.87
C LEU A 462 -24.50 6.77 6.92
N ASP A 463 -24.27 7.33 8.10
CA ASP A 463 -23.97 6.60 9.31
C ASP A 463 -25.06 6.89 10.36
N ALA A 464 -25.42 5.89 11.14
CA ALA A 464 -26.37 6.06 12.23
C ALA A 464 -26.08 5.06 13.35
N GLU A 465 -26.40 5.46 14.58
CA GLU A 465 -26.27 4.61 15.76
C GLU A 465 -27.50 4.75 16.64
N ALA A 466 -27.92 3.65 17.27
CA ALA A 466 -28.89 3.67 18.35
C ALA A 466 -28.44 2.72 19.46
N ALA A 467 -28.48 3.18 20.70
CA ALA A 467 -28.10 2.41 21.88
C ALA A 467 -29.07 2.63 23.03
N VAL A 468 -29.25 1.56 23.81
CA VAL A 468 -29.90 1.58 25.11
C VAL A 468 -28.87 1.22 26.17
N MET A 469 -28.93 1.92 27.30
CA MET A 469 -27.98 1.71 28.40
C MET A 469 -28.66 1.89 29.74
N ARG A 470 -28.13 1.23 30.76
CA ARG A 470 -28.65 1.32 32.12
C ARG A 470 -27.51 1.52 33.12
N PRO A 471 -27.58 2.55 33.97
CA PRO A 471 -26.68 2.69 35.10
C PRO A 471 -27.07 1.76 36.25
N ASN A 472 -26.11 1.38 37.09
CA ASN A 472 -26.31 0.52 38.26
C ASN A 472 -26.46 1.28 39.60
N ASP A 473 -26.41 2.61 39.58
CA ASP A 473 -26.38 3.48 40.77
C ASP A 473 -27.76 3.98 41.22
N SER A 474 -28.84 3.50 40.58
CA SER A 474 -30.24 3.89 40.83
C SER A 474 -30.55 5.38 40.60
N ILE A 475 -29.67 6.12 39.92
CA ILE A 475 -29.86 7.54 39.60
C ILE A 475 -30.28 7.67 38.13
N GLY A 476 -31.49 8.17 37.90
CA GLY A 476 -32.08 8.27 36.57
C GLY A 476 -32.63 6.96 36.01
N ASP A 477 -33.29 7.07 34.86
CA ASP A 477 -33.92 5.96 34.14
C ASP A 477 -32.95 5.24 33.19
N THR A 478 -33.46 4.28 32.42
CA THR A 478 -32.77 3.77 31.23
C THR A 478 -32.40 4.91 30.27
N GLY A 479 -31.12 4.99 29.93
CA GLY A 479 -30.60 5.93 28.96
C GLY A 479 -30.81 5.44 27.53
N LEU A 480 -31.07 6.38 26.64
CA LEU A 480 -31.20 6.15 25.20
C LEU A 480 -30.26 7.10 24.48
N ARG A 481 -29.52 6.61 23.48
CA ARG A 481 -28.68 7.44 22.62
C ARG A 481 -28.99 7.13 21.16
N GLY A 482 -29.12 8.16 20.34
CA GLY A 482 -29.26 8.04 18.91
C GLY A 482 -28.41 9.07 18.19
N SER A 483 -27.75 8.67 17.11
CA SER A 483 -27.02 9.58 16.23
C SER A 483 -27.29 9.28 14.76
N VAL A 484 -27.24 10.33 13.93
CA VAL A 484 -27.31 10.26 12.47
C VAL A 484 -26.28 11.22 11.89
N GLY A 485 -25.45 10.72 11.00
CA GLY A 485 -24.40 11.44 10.29
C GLY A 485 -24.56 11.37 8.77
N TRP A 486 -24.07 12.39 8.08
CA TRP A 486 -24.07 12.45 6.62
C TRP A 486 -22.74 12.98 6.06
N GLN A 487 -22.11 12.18 5.21
CA GLN A 487 -20.93 12.57 4.44
C GLN A 487 -21.35 13.25 3.12
N PHE A 488 -21.23 14.58 3.04
CA PHE A 488 -21.62 15.34 1.84
C PHE A 488 -20.67 15.12 0.66
N ASN A 489 -19.38 15.02 0.94
CA ASN A 489 -18.29 14.77 0.00
C ASN A 489 -17.05 14.34 0.78
N ASP A 490 -15.89 14.22 0.15
CA ASP A 490 -14.65 13.77 0.82
C ASP A 490 -14.14 14.70 1.94
N ARG A 491 -14.71 15.91 2.08
CA ARG A 491 -14.23 16.90 3.04
C ARG A 491 -15.21 17.22 4.15
N TRP A 492 -16.51 17.02 3.94
CA TRP A 492 -17.54 17.48 4.87
C TRP A 492 -18.38 16.33 5.37
N HIS A 493 -18.42 16.19 6.70
CA HIS A 493 -19.36 15.37 7.44
C HIS A 493 -20.13 16.24 8.42
N ALA A 494 -21.40 15.94 8.64
CA ALA A 494 -22.15 16.54 9.75
C ALA A 494 -23.00 15.48 10.43
N GLY A 495 -23.16 15.60 11.73
CA GLY A 495 -23.95 14.67 12.53
C GLY A 495 -24.77 15.35 13.60
N VAL A 496 -25.86 14.69 13.98
CA VAL A 496 -26.71 15.06 15.12
C VAL A 496 -26.75 13.87 16.07
N THR A 497 -26.58 14.14 17.36
CA THR A 497 -26.73 13.16 18.44
C THR A 497 -27.78 13.66 19.42
N ALA A 498 -28.64 12.77 19.89
CA ALA A 498 -29.56 13.03 20.99
C ALA A 498 -29.45 11.91 22.02
N ALA A 499 -29.44 12.27 23.30
CA ALA A 499 -29.39 11.33 24.39
C ALA A 499 -30.39 11.69 25.48
N ARG A 500 -30.97 10.65 26.09
CA ARG A 500 -31.79 10.73 27.31
C ARG A 500 -31.01 10.10 28.45
N ASN A 501 -31.02 10.73 29.62
CA ASN A 501 -30.16 10.34 30.75
C ASN A 501 -28.71 10.12 30.30
N ASP A 502 -28.13 11.15 29.70
CA ASP A 502 -26.83 11.13 29.04
C ASP A 502 -25.71 10.87 30.07
N PRO A 503 -24.88 9.83 29.91
CA PRO A 503 -23.71 9.59 30.76
C PRO A 503 -22.69 10.73 30.74
N GLU A 504 -22.69 11.59 29.71
CA GLU A 504 -21.82 12.75 29.60
C GLU A 504 -22.31 13.97 30.42
N ALA A 505 -23.46 13.86 31.10
CA ALA A 505 -23.89 14.86 32.06
C ALA A 505 -22.91 14.97 33.26
N SER A 506 -22.94 16.09 33.97
CA SER A 506 -22.04 16.32 35.11
C SER A 506 -22.13 15.23 36.18
N MET A 507 -21.01 14.57 36.48
CA MET A 507 -20.91 13.61 37.58
C MET A 507 -21.21 14.25 38.94
N GLN A 508 -20.83 15.52 39.11
CA GLN A 508 -21.15 16.28 40.31
C GLN A 508 -22.66 16.54 40.43
N ALA A 509 -23.37 16.81 39.32
CA ALA A 509 -24.83 16.89 39.32
C ALA A 509 -25.47 15.54 39.67
N ARG A 510 -24.92 14.45 39.14
CA ARG A 510 -25.39 13.08 39.39
C ARG A 510 -25.30 12.72 40.88
N VAL A 511 -24.25 13.13 41.59
CA VAL A 511 -24.15 12.96 43.05
C VAL A 511 -25.33 13.59 43.79
N ALA A 512 -25.84 14.72 43.30
CA ALA A 512 -27.03 15.38 43.82
C ALA A 512 -28.36 14.75 43.34
N GLY A 513 -28.31 13.62 42.62
CA GLY A 513 -29.47 12.94 42.05
C GLY A 513 -30.02 13.60 40.78
N ILE A 514 -29.27 14.52 40.17
CA ILE A 514 -29.68 15.32 39.01
C ILE A 514 -29.17 14.63 37.74
N THR A 515 -30.07 14.43 36.77
CA THR A 515 -29.77 13.84 35.46
C THR A 515 -29.98 14.85 34.34
N ALA A 516 -29.47 14.56 33.14
CA ALA A 516 -29.68 15.43 31.98
C ALA A 516 -29.94 14.66 30.68
N ASP A 517 -30.75 15.28 29.83
CA ASP A 517 -30.87 14.92 28.42
C ASP A 517 -29.99 15.85 27.58
N SER A 518 -29.50 15.39 26.43
CA SER A 518 -28.67 16.19 25.55
C SER A 518 -29.11 16.13 24.09
N VAL A 519 -28.83 17.22 23.37
CA VAL A 519 -28.80 17.25 21.90
C VAL A 519 -27.52 17.94 21.47
N ALA A 520 -26.80 17.34 20.51
CA ALA A 520 -25.56 17.87 19.96
C ALA A 520 -25.58 17.83 18.43
N VAL A 521 -24.93 18.82 17.82
CA VAL A 521 -24.65 18.89 16.38
C VAL A 521 -23.15 19.05 16.21
N ALA A 522 -22.57 18.28 15.29
CA ALA A 522 -21.16 18.37 14.94
C ALA A 522 -21.00 18.49 13.42
N VAL A 523 -19.98 19.23 13.00
CA VAL A 523 -19.56 19.36 11.60
C VAL A 523 -18.05 19.18 11.56
N ASP A 524 -17.61 18.25 10.72
CA ASP A 524 -16.21 17.96 10.49
C ASP A 524 -15.82 18.36 9.07
N TYR A 525 -14.76 19.16 8.97
CA TYR A 525 -14.12 19.56 7.73
C TYR A 525 -12.69 19.03 7.65
N THR A 526 -12.49 18.04 6.80
CA THR A 526 -11.16 17.47 6.50
C THR A 526 -10.74 17.91 5.10
N ARG A 527 -9.91 18.95 5.01
CA ARG A 527 -9.45 19.44 3.69
C ARG A 527 -8.64 18.37 2.96
N ASN A 528 -7.74 17.73 3.71
CA ASN A 528 -6.80 16.69 3.29
C ASN A 528 -6.05 16.15 4.54
N GLU A 529 -4.98 15.39 4.35
CA GLU A 529 -4.15 14.80 5.41
C GLU A 529 -3.51 15.80 6.39
N ARG A 530 -3.57 17.11 6.09
CA ARG A 530 -2.90 18.18 6.86
C ARG A 530 -3.85 19.07 7.63
N THR A 531 -5.14 19.07 7.34
CA THR A 531 -6.06 20.02 7.94
C THR A 531 -7.37 19.33 8.27
N HIS A 532 -7.65 19.28 9.57
CA HIS A 532 -8.92 18.84 10.10
C HIS A 532 -9.49 19.95 11.00
N TRP A 533 -10.75 20.28 10.83
CA TRP A 533 -11.45 21.29 11.60
C TRP A 533 -12.81 20.74 12.03
N SER A 534 -13.04 20.62 13.32
CA SER A 534 -14.31 20.21 13.91
C SER A 534 -15.01 21.41 14.56
N ILE A 535 -16.32 21.50 14.39
CA ILE A 535 -17.19 22.49 15.03
C ILE A 535 -18.34 21.74 15.66
N GLY A 536 -18.57 21.94 16.94
CA GLY A 536 -19.62 21.29 17.71
C GLY A 536 -20.45 22.29 18.49
N GLY A 537 -21.74 22.00 18.65
CA GLY A 537 -22.60 22.69 19.59
C GLY A 537 -23.52 21.69 20.28
N SER A 538 -23.75 21.88 21.58
CA SER A 538 -24.65 21.00 22.34
C SER A 538 -25.50 21.77 23.34
N GLN A 539 -26.61 21.17 23.73
CA GLN A 539 -27.46 21.64 24.82
C GLN A 539 -27.78 20.47 25.74
N PHE A 540 -27.45 20.62 27.02
CA PHE A 540 -27.91 19.74 28.09
C PHE A 540 -29.11 20.37 28.79
N ARG A 541 -30.14 19.57 29.03
CA ARG A 541 -31.31 19.93 29.85
C ARG A 541 -31.32 19.05 31.08
N TYR A 542 -30.94 19.62 32.22
CA TYR A 542 -30.95 18.97 33.51
C TYR A 542 -32.37 18.93 34.09
N ASP A 543 -32.67 17.92 34.90
CA ASP A 543 -33.98 17.75 35.54
C ASP A 543 -34.24 18.77 36.68
N ASP A 544 -33.19 19.42 37.18
CA ASP A 544 -33.25 20.58 38.07
C ASP A 544 -33.66 21.90 37.35
N GLY A 545 -33.95 21.83 36.05
CA GLY A 545 -34.34 22.97 35.22
C GLY A 545 -33.19 23.76 34.62
N ASN A 546 -31.93 23.44 34.91
CA ASN A 546 -30.78 24.06 34.28
C ASN A 546 -30.67 23.65 32.80
N ARG A 547 -30.32 24.61 31.96
CA ARG A 547 -29.96 24.41 30.55
C ARG A 547 -28.54 24.87 30.35
N ARG A 548 -27.70 23.99 29.80
CA ARG A 548 -26.31 24.30 29.51
C ARG A 548 -26.06 24.19 28.01
N ASP A 549 -25.86 25.34 27.38
CA ASP A 549 -25.47 25.43 25.97
C ASP A 549 -23.96 25.46 25.87
N THR A 550 -23.37 24.70 24.95
CA THR A 550 -21.93 24.73 24.64
C THR A 550 -21.71 24.91 23.15
N LEU A 551 -20.62 25.58 22.81
CA LEU A 551 -20.10 25.68 21.45
C LEU A 551 -18.59 25.46 21.51
N ASN A 552 -18.08 24.58 20.66
CA ASN A 552 -16.66 24.28 20.54
C ASN A 552 -16.21 24.27 19.07
N SER A 553 -14.96 24.62 18.85
CA SER A 553 -14.30 24.54 17.55
C SER A 553 -12.86 24.15 17.76
N ALA A 554 -12.37 23.13 17.06
CA ALA A 554 -10.98 22.68 17.15
C ALA A 554 -10.37 22.48 15.77
N ILE A 555 -9.15 22.97 15.56
CA ILE A 555 -8.39 22.83 14.32
C ILE A 555 -7.07 22.12 14.59
N GLU A 556 -6.78 21.14 13.75
CA GLU A 556 -5.48 20.49 13.65
C GLU A 556 -4.88 20.83 12.29
N GLN A 557 -3.67 21.37 12.30
CA GLN A 557 -2.95 21.76 11.09
C GLN A 557 -1.54 21.16 11.11
N ARG A 558 -1.25 20.22 10.21
CA ARG A 558 0.11 19.72 9.97
C ARG A 558 1.00 20.86 9.49
N LEU A 559 2.01 21.20 10.30
CA LEU A 559 3.00 22.25 10.05
C LEU A 559 4.26 21.68 9.39
N LEU A 560 4.66 20.47 9.79
CA LEU A 560 5.84 19.79 9.26
C LEU A 560 5.56 18.29 9.08
N THR A 561 5.90 17.75 7.92
CA THR A 561 5.95 16.31 7.67
C THR A 561 7.38 15.92 7.29
N ARG A 562 7.94 14.97 8.02
CA ARG A 562 9.18 14.25 7.71
C ARG A 562 8.91 12.75 7.89
N PRO A 563 9.71 11.86 7.27
CA PRO A 563 9.45 10.42 7.29
C PRO A 563 9.23 9.82 8.69
N ARG A 564 9.88 10.36 9.72
CA ARG A 564 9.77 9.90 11.12
C ARG A 564 9.29 10.97 12.09
N LEU A 565 8.88 12.13 11.62
CA LEU A 565 8.52 13.26 12.49
C LEU A 565 7.37 14.06 11.89
N LEU A 566 6.29 14.19 12.65
CA LEU A 566 5.14 15.00 12.32
C LEU A 566 4.98 16.08 13.38
N ILE A 567 4.72 17.32 12.96
CA ILE A 567 4.40 18.42 13.87
C ILE A 567 3.06 19.01 13.45
N ASP A 568 2.08 18.93 14.35
CA ASP A 568 0.76 19.52 14.20
C ASP A 568 0.65 20.77 15.08
N GLY A 569 0.10 21.85 14.51
CA GLY A 569 -0.42 22.99 15.23
C GLY A 569 -1.85 22.73 15.64
N LEU A 570 -2.14 22.97 16.92
CA LEU A 570 -3.45 22.77 17.52
C LEU A 570 -4.04 24.13 17.90
N GLY A 571 -5.32 24.30 17.64
CA GLY A 571 -6.09 25.44 18.15
C GLY A 571 -7.48 24.99 18.56
N SER A 572 -7.97 25.45 19.69
CA SER A 572 -9.35 25.20 20.11
C SER A 572 -9.98 26.43 20.76
N VAL A 573 -11.28 26.55 20.59
CA VAL A 573 -12.13 27.56 21.22
C VAL A 573 -13.34 26.86 21.80
N TYR A 574 -13.73 27.25 22.99
CA TYR A 574 -14.90 26.76 23.70
C TYR A 574 -15.64 27.93 24.33
N THR A 575 -16.96 27.82 24.42
CA THR A 575 -17.78 28.68 25.26
C THR A 575 -18.99 27.92 25.75
N SER A 576 -19.41 28.19 26.98
CA SER A 576 -20.68 27.68 27.49
C SER A 576 -21.47 28.72 28.25
N ARG A 577 -22.75 28.41 28.44
CA ARG A 577 -23.69 29.20 29.22
C ARG A 577 -24.61 28.26 29.98
N GLY A 578 -24.58 28.35 31.32
CA GLY A 578 -25.60 27.77 32.20
C GLY A 578 -26.78 28.74 32.36
N SER A 579 -28.00 28.21 32.50
CA SER A 579 -29.20 29.03 32.75
C SER A 579 -29.51 29.22 34.23
N ARG A 580 -28.78 28.53 35.13
CA ARG A 580 -29.02 28.49 36.57
C ARG A 580 -27.75 28.80 37.35
N ASP A 581 -27.80 29.79 38.24
CA ASP A 581 -26.64 30.22 39.03
C ASP A 581 -26.54 29.50 40.40
N ASP A 582 -27.63 28.90 40.89
CA ASP A 582 -27.75 28.21 42.18
C ASP A 582 -27.72 26.68 42.04
N ALA A 583 -26.90 26.15 41.14
CA ALA A 583 -26.74 24.71 40.95
C ALA A 583 -25.81 24.10 42.02
N PRO A 584 -26.07 22.87 42.51
CA PRO A 584 -25.20 22.19 43.48
C PRO A 584 -23.93 21.57 42.84
N TYR A 585 -23.64 21.91 41.59
CA TYR A 585 -22.52 21.44 40.79
C TYR A 585 -21.91 22.60 40.02
N PHE A 586 -20.70 22.40 39.49
CA PHE A 586 -20.02 23.40 38.69
C PHE A 586 -20.81 23.76 37.41
N ASN A 587 -21.45 24.94 37.44
CA ASN A 587 -22.32 25.43 36.38
C ASN A 587 -22.11 26.94 36.16
N PRO A 588 -20.99 27.35 35.54
CA PRO A 588 -20.73 28.76 35.30
C PRO A 588 -21.83 29.39 34.44
N SER A 589 -22.28 30.59 34.83
CA SER A 589 -23.29 31.35 34.07
C SER A 589 -22.83 31.59 32.63
N ARG A 590 -21.53 31.92 32.46
CA ARG A 590 -20.82 31.98 31.18
C ARG A 590 -19.35 31.67 31.39
N ASP A 591 -18.79 30.92 30.45
CA ASP A 591 -17.35 30.72 30.36
C ASP A 591 -16.90 30.68 28.88
N ARG A 592 -15.59 30.84 28.69
CA ARG A 592 -14.95 30.62 27.39
C ARG A 592 -13.51 30.22 27.58
N SER A 593 -12.99 29.41 26.68
CA SER A 593 -11.57 29.18 26.56
C SER A 593 -11.08 29.32 25.12
N VAL A 594 -9.81 29.71 25.01
CA VAL A 594 -9.05 29.66 23.77
C VAL A 594 -7.74 28.97 24.08
N GLU A 595 -7.39 27.93 23.34
CA GLU A 595 -6.17 27.16 23.52
C GLU A 595 -5.40 27.06 22.21
N VAL A 596 -4.08 27.15 22.31
CA VAL A 596 -3.16 26.92 21.21
C VAL A 596 -2.07 25.97 21.67
N GLY A 597 -1.63 25.08 20.79
CA GLY A 597 -0.65 24.07 21.14
C GLY A 597 0.09 23.49 19.95
N LEU A 598 1.05 22.62 20.27
CA LEU A 598 1.80 21.82 19.32
C LEU A 598 1.71 20.35 19.74
N ARG A 599 1.56 19.47 18.76
CA ARG A 599 1.70 18.02 18.91
C ARG A 599 2.85 17.54 18.04
N ILE A 600 3.79 16.84 18.66
CA ILE A 600 4.99 16.31 18.04
C ILE A 600 4.89 14.78 18.10
N ASP A 601 4.75 14.14 16.95
CA ASP A 601 4.74 12.69 16.80
C ASP A 601 6.06 12.26 16.16
N GLN A 602 6.85 11.44 16.87
CA GLN A 602 8.08 10.88 16.34
C GLN A 602 8.01 9.36 16.30
N GLN A 603 8.25 8.81 15.11
CA GLN A 603 8.37 7.38 14.86
C GLN A 603 9.75 6.91 15.31
N LEU A 604 9.80 6.13 16.40
CA LEU A 604 11.05 5.65 16.97
C LEU A 604 11.50 4.33 16.33
N TRP A 605 10.54 3.48 15.99
CA TRP A 605 10.78 2.22 15.30
C TRP A 605 9.58 1.85 14.42
N ARG A 606 9.83 1.28 13.23
CA ARG A 606 8.81 0.70 12.36
C ARG A 606 9.40 -0.48 11.60
N HIS A 607 8.60 -1.53 11.43
CA HIS A 607 8.88 -2.65 10.56
C HIS A 607 7.56 -3.14 9.98
N TYR A 608 7.32 -2.82 8.70
CA TYR A 608 6.03 -2.99 8.02
C TYR A 608 4.87 -2.38 8.81
N GLU A 609 3.85 -3.18 9.15
CA GLU A 609 2.67 -2.73 9.87
C GLU A 609 2.91 -2.57 11.38
N ARG A 610 4.11 -2.88 11.89
CA ARG A 610 4.44 -2.79 13.32
C ARG A 610 5.22 -1.54 13.59
N HIS A 611 4.86 -0.81 14.62
CA HIS A 611 5.53 0.44 14.91
C HIS A 611 5.45 0.85 16.38
N PHE A 612 6.41 1.66 16.79
CA PHE A 612 6.44 2.35 18.07
C PHE A 612 6.71 3.83 17.86
N ARG A 613 5.77 4.67 18.29
CA ARG A 613 5.91 6.13 18.26
C ARG A 613 5.64 6.72 19.63
N HIS A 614 6.24 7.87 19.89
CA HIS A 614 5.86 8.70 21.02
C HIS A 614 5.27 10.03 20.55
N ARG A 615 4.46 10.63 21.41
CA ARG A 615 3.73 11.86 21.15
C ARG A 615 3.90 12.80 22.33
N LEU A 616 4.42 13.98 22.06
CA LEU A 616 4.45 15.09 23.01
C LEU A 616 3.43 16.15 22.58
N THR A 617 2.50 16.50 23.44
CA THR A 617 1.56 17.61 23.24
C THR A 617 1.81 18.67 24.29
N VAL A 618 2.00 19.92 23.85
CA VAL A 618 2.18 21.07 24.74
C VAL A 618 1.24 22.16 24.28
N SER A 619 0.45 22.70 25.20
CA SER A 619 -0.51 23.76 24.89
C SER A 619 -0.65 24.77 26.02
N VAL A 620 -1.16 25.93 25.66
CA VAL A 620 -1.50 27.01 26.58
C VAL A 620 -2.89 27.54 26.25
N GLY A 621 -3.78 27.48 27.24
CA GLY A 621 -5.13 28.00 27.19
C GLY A 621 -5.27 29.31 27.95
N ASN A 622 -6.19 30.18 27.52
CA ASN A 622 -6.79 31.22 28.33
C ASN A 622 -8.24 30.82 28.61
N TYR A 623 -8.59 30.65 29.88
CA TYR A 623 -9.94 30.38 30.34
C TYR A 623 -10.48 31.62 31.05
N TRP A 624 -11.65 32.08 30.62
CA TRP A 624 -12.37 33.17 31.26
C TRP A 624 -13.69 32.66 31.79
N GLN A 625 -14.04 33.09 33.00
CA GLN A 625 -15.30 32.76 33.64
C GLN A 625 -15.95 34.04 34.18
N GLU A 626 -17.24 34.19 33.94
CA GLU A 626 -18.05 35.29 34.49
C GLU A 626 -17.91 35.32 36.02
N GLY A 627 -17.70 36.51 36.60
CA GLY A 627 -17.46 36.67 38.03
C GLY A 627 -16.03 36.38 38.53
N PHE A 628 -15.18 35.71 37.74
CA PHE A 628 -13.83 35.30 38.18
C PHE A 628 -12.68 35.79 37.27
N GLY A 629 -12.98 36.23 36.05
CA GLY A 629 -11.99 36.78 35.12
C GLY A 629 -11.22 35.72 34.34
N SER A 630 -10.06 36.10 33.79
CA SER A 630 -9.24 35.25 32.92
C SER A 630 -8.04 34.62 33.63
N SER A 631 -7.75 33.38 33.29
CA SER A 631 -6.60 32.62 33.78
C SER A 631 -5.92 31.82 32.67
N ILE A 632 -4.59 31.70 32.77
CA ILE A 632 -3.80 30.86 31.87
C ILE A 632 -3.80 29.42 32.38
N ILE A 633 -4.00 28.46 31.46
CA ILE A 633 -4.02 27.02 31.68
C ILE A 633 -2.90 26.39 30.82
N PRO A 634 -1.72 26.12 31.39
CA PRO A 634 -0.72 25.30 30.72
C PRO A 634 -1.10 23.81 30.78
N THR A 635 -0.85 23.09 29.69
CA THR A 635 -1.07 21.63 29.59
C THR A 635 0.11 20.98 28.87
N VAL A 636 0.53 19.82 29.39
CA VAL A 636 1.56 18.96 28.78
C VAL A 636 1.07 17.51 28.83
N ALA A 637 1.19 16.78 27.74
CA ALA A 637 0.91 15.35 27.70
C ALA A 637 1.99 14.60 26.93
N TYR A 638 2.38 13.44 27.43
CA TYR A 638 3.35 12.56 26.80
C TYR A 638 2.79 11.15 26.70
N ARG A 639 2.66 10.65 25.46
CA ARG A 639 2.02 9.37 25.14
C ARG A 639 2.94 8.49 24.30
N HIS A 640 2.71 7.20 24.40
CA HIS A 640 3.29 6.15 23.61
C HIS A 640 2.19 5.44 22.82
N GLU A 641 2.53 4.99 21.61
CA GLU A 641 1.67 4.17 20.78
C GLU A 641 2.47 3.00 20.22
N TRP A 642 1.92 1.80 20.43
CA TRP A 642 2.38 0.55 19.85
C TRP A 642 1.35 0.04 18.85
N GLN A 643 1.79 -0.24 17.64
CA GLN A 643 1.04 -1.08 16.70
C GLN A 643 1.73 -2.44 16.60
N PHE A 644 1.06 -3.49 17.08
CA PHE A 644 1.62 -4.86 17.12
C PHE A 644 1.32 -5.65 15.85
N ASP A 645 0.21 -5.32 15.22
CA ASP A 645 -0.28 -5.88 13.98
C ASP A 645 -1.28 -4.88 13.39
N GLN A 646 -1.75 -5.15 12.19
CA GLN A 646 -2.79 -4.33 11.57
C GLN A 646 -4.07 -4.34 12.41
N GLY A 647 -4.55 -3.13 12.71
CA GLY A 647 -5.71 -2.90 13.57
C GLY A 647 -5.53 -3.33 15.04
N ARG A 648 -4.28 -3.44 15.53
CA ARG A 648 -3.99 -3.75 16.94
C ARG A 648 -3.09 -2.68 17.55
N ILE A 649 -3.70 -1.73 18.23
CA ILE A 649 -3.03 -0.52 18.72
C ILE A 649 -3.19 -0.42 20.24
N LEU A 650 -2.08 -0.21 20.93
CA LEU A 650 -2.05 0.15 22.36
C LEU A 650 -1.45 1.54 22.51
N GLU A 651 -2.24 2.46 23.05
CA GLU A 651 -1.82 3.80 23.43
C GLU A 651 -1.80 3.91 24.96
N TYR A 652 -0.82 4.63 25.51
CA TYR A 652 -0.83 4.99 26.92
C TYR A 652 0.04 6.21 27.19
N GLY A 653 -0.24 6.95 28.26
CA GLY A 653 0.59 8.08 28.64
C GLY A 653 0.14 8.81 29.88
N VAL A 654 0.78 9.96 30.10
CA VAL A 654 0.53 10.82 31.24
C VAL A 654 0.30 12.25 30.78
N SER A 655 -0.53 12.96 31.54
CA SER A 655 -0.82 14.37 31.31
C SER A 655 -0.67 15.18 32.58
N TRP A 656 -0.37 16.46 32.42
CA TRP A 656 -0.30 17.43 33.48
C TRP A 656 -0.93 18.73 33.00
N SER A 657 -1.77 19.34 33.82
CA SER A 657 -2.36 20.64 33.53
C SER A 657 -2.60 21.46 34.81
N ARG A 658 -2.84 22.77 34.63
CA ARG A 658 -3.22 23.66 35.74
C ARG A 658 -4.51 24.43 35.46
N PRO A 659 -5.68 23.76 35.50
CA PRO A 659 -6.96 24.40 35.28
C PRO A 659 -7.30 25.39 36.40
N VAL A 660 -8.29 26.24 36.13
CA VAL A 660 -8.81 27.21 37.10
C VAL A 660 -10.34 27.15 37.03
N TYR A 661 -10.97 26.93 38.17
CA TYR A 661 -12.42 26.88 38.33
C TYR A 661 -12.80 27.80 39.48
N ASP A 662 -13.83 28.64 39.30
CA ASP A 662 -14.28 29.59 40.33
C ASP A 662 -13.12 30.45 40.91
N GLY A 663 -12.18 30.84 40.04
CA GLY A 663 -10.98 31.60 40.38
C GLY A 663 -9.90 30.82 41.14
N GLN A 664 -10.16 29.56 41.51
CA GLN A 664 -9.24 28.71 42.23
C GLN A 664 -8.41 27.85 41.28
N ARG A 665 -7.09 27.91 41.44
CA ARG A 665 -6.17 27.15 40.60
C ARG A 665 -5.98 25.74 41.13
N GLU A 666 -6.04 24.79 40.21
CA GLU A 666 -5.79 23.38 40.46
C GLU A 666 -4.54 22.91 39.73
N ARG A 667 -4.07 21.74 40.12
CA ARG A 667 -3.09 20.92 39.42
C ARG A 667 -3.72 19.57 39.18
N HIS A 668 -3.81 19.17 37.92
CA HIS A 668 -4.30 17.88 37.51
C HIS A 668 -3.13 17.05 36.94
N ILE A 669 -3.05 15.78 37.36
CA ILE A 669 -2.14 14.79 36.80
C ILE A 669 -3.00 13.62 36.33
N GLY A 670 -2.96 13.33 35.04
CA GLY A 670 -3.74 12.27 34.42
C GLY A 670 -2.87 11.13 33.90
N PHE A 671 -3.48 9.96 33.80
CA PHE A 671 -2.99 8.79 33.08
C PHE A 671 -4.10 8.29 32.16
N ASP A 672 -3.73 7.93 30.93
CA ASP A 672 -4.66 7.32 29.99
C ASP A 672 -4.00 6.11 29.31
N ALA A 673 -4.80 5.10 29.01
CA ALA A 673 -4.43 3.98 28.15
C ALA A 673 -5.64 3.45 27.37
N ALA A 674 -5.40 3.06 26.12
CA ALA A 674 -6.42 2.51 25.23
C ALA A 674 -5.86 1.36 24.41
N LEU A 675 -6.63 0.28 24.29
CA LEU A 675 -6.38 -0.85 23.40
C LEU A 675 -7.49 -0.91 22.35
N ARG A 676 -7.09 -0.84 21.07
CA ARG A 676 -7.97 -1.04 19.91
C ARG A 676 -7.61 -2.34 19.21
N TRP A 677 -8.63 -3.12 18.87
CA TRP A 677 -8.51 -4.35 18.11
C TRP A 677 -9.55 -4.40 16.99
N GLY A 678 -9.10 -4.64 15.75
CA GLY A 678 -9.96 -4.79 14.57
C GLY A 678 -10.45 -3.48 13.95
N GLU A 679 -9.95 -2.34 14.42
CA GLU A 679 -10.21 -1.00 13.85
C GLU A 679 -9.13 -0.54 12.87
#